data_AF-A0A1I0ZZP7-F1
#
_entry.id   AF-A0A1I0ZZP7-F1
#
_cell.length_a   1.000
_cell.length_b   1.000
_cell.length_c   1.000
_cell.angle_alpha   90.00
_cell.angle_beta   90.00
_cell.angle_gamma   90.00
#
_symmetry.space_group_name_H-M   'P 1'
#
loop_
_entity.id
_entity.type
_entity.pdbx_description
1 polymer ?
#
loop_
_entity_poly.entity_id
_entity_poly.type
_entity_poly.pdbx_seq_one_letter_code
_entity_poly.pdbx_strand_id
1 'polypeptide(L)'
;MNEADDSEWTVVHPCELVATFLVPLPDPIPLPDSSILPTYRRLEQAAIRILEPWLDELWLQRADQSAIMMCRDAFAADDAENGPVNWSNKYALVTSIQFHQTFSDAGLRLGLEPAMRLAHVVAGPRLTTEEKRNALDQFDVEGSAGAPGLRDIGLGAVTVAECRVGLRIIGELPDLESPLTRGTGGDAPFGPLESDRIFPDEISMWQWRKFPEGMAPDSELVERRLRAALDIALTELRTIQRAAQAVRRSPTVIASLERLPLVVPVVIRFAGGIGRPDGGAHTVLLATHPNTEHLHVPEPFTDDEMQTVNDARHRIDDGPFAAHLDVHREAHVALTRLGDYRLAALLLGISAESLIDELILHLMWEEGQLPEYVARDWLEGLDARARAFLPARLLRPWDVKARNPIGVWAQDVAALRHRVAHAAYRPNLDESRQSFFGVNELVAFFCDRLASPEILKKYPRTALALAGETGLRKRNAYTNRVRNLQNDASEVAWTETFQRWRESWRRTRRDQTARVRVPDDRGAWLIAVRHPDGLLLWVRHDRSQHLAIEVDVETGDLPAGFVDRLHGIADVAHHSHGYTLPVSIAVEHRARTSPRPKAIWVEDYHHVPLTGVMVDGSDHRHPVDIGIAPTLS
;
A
#
# COMPACT_ATOMS: atom_id res chain seq x y z
N MET A 1 -15.09 46.99 -22.43
CA MET A 1 -14.90 45.94 -21.41
C MET A 1 -15.27 46.57 -20.10
N ASN A 2 -16.22 45.98 -19.38
CA ASN A 2 -16.62 46.51 -18.09
C ASN A 2 -15.51 46.16 -17.07
N GLU A 3 -15.20 47.01 -16.08
CA GLU A 3 -14.20 46.67 -15.04
C GLU A 3 -14.58 45.38 -14.28
N ALA A 4 -15.88 45.06 -14.27
CA ALA A 4 -16.42 43.79 -13.79
C ALA A 4 -15.88 42.56 -14.54
N ASP A 5 -15.48 42.70 -15.81
CA ASP A 5 -14.98 41.58 -16.61
C ASP A 5 -13.52 41.23 -16.27
N ASP A 6 -12.70 42.20 -15.85
CA ASP A 6 -11.27 42.01 -15.61
C ASP A 6 -10.92 41.62 -14.16
N SER A 7 -11.93 41.49 -13.30
CA SER A 7 -11.76 41.14 -11.88
C SER A 7 -12.22 39.71 -11.57
N GLU A 8 -11.55 39.06 -10.63
CA GLU A 8 -11.97 37.74 -10.12
C GLU A 8 -13.15 37.92 -9.16
N TRP A 9 -14.26 37.21 -9.41
CA TRP A 9 -15.47 37.27 -8.57
C TRP A 9 -15.81 35.91 -7.98
N THR A 10 -16.34 35.89 -6.76
CA THR A 10 -16.87 34.73 -6.05
C THR A 10 -18.39 34.69 -6.15
N VAL A 11 -18.97 33.49 -6.18
CA VAL A 11 -20.42 33.25 -6.29
C VAL A 11 -20.89 32.43 -5.09
N VAL A 12 -21.81 32.98 -4.28
CA VAL A 12 -22.36 32.31 -3.08
C VAL A 12 -23.86 32.60 -2.95
N HIS A 13 -24.67 31.64 -2.52
CA HIS A 13 -26.07 31.89 -2.17
C HIS A 13 -26.20 32.10 -0.65
N PRO A 14 -26.89 33.15 -0.14
CA PRO A 14 -26.95 33.43 1.30
C PRO A 14 -27.59 32.32 2.13
N CYS A 15 -28.61 31.64 1.57
CA CYS A 15 -29.26 30.49 2.20
C CYS A 15 -28.58 29.16 1.82
N GLU A 16 -27.37 29.17 1.25
CA GLU A 16 -26.59 27.95 1.06
C GLU A 16 -26.19 27.39 2.42
N LEU A 17 -26.38 26.09 2.61
CA LEU A 17 -25.78 25.38 3.75
C LEU A 17 -24.28 25.25 3.56
N VAL A 18 -23.52 25.65 4.56
CA VAL A 18 -22.05 25.55 4.64
C VAL A 18 -21.68 24.62 5.77
N ALA A 19 -20.84 23.63 5.47
CA ALA A 19 -20.20 22.79 6.46
C ALA A 19 -18.85 23.38 6.85
N THR A 20 -18.63 23.55 8.15
CA THR A 20 -17.33 23.94 8.72
C THR A 20 -16.74 22.73 9.42
N PHE A 21 -15.72 22.12 8.83
CA PHE A 21 -14.99 20.99 9.40
C PHE A 21 -13.87 21.47 10.30
N LEU A 22 -13.76 20.92 11.50
CA LEU A 22 -12.70 21.22 12.45
C LEU A 22 -11.70 20.07 12.42
N VAL A 23 -10.71 20.18 11.53
CA VAL A 23 -9.80 19.07 11.18
C VAL A 23 -8.49 19.22 11.97
N PRO A 24 -8.25 18.41 13.02
CA PRO A 24 -6.95 18.41 13.67
C PRO A 24 -5.91 17.78 12.75
N LEU A 25 -4.74 18.40 12.68
CA LEU A 25 -3.65 17.95 11.82
C LEU A 25 -2.70 17.03 12.58
N PRO A 26 -2.20 15.97 11.93
CA PRO A 26 -1.26 15.04 12.56
C PRO A 26 0.07 15.71 12.89
N ASP A 27 0.50 16.67 12.06
CA ASP A 27 1.67 17.50 12.30
C ASP A 27 1.28 18.98 12.34
N PRO A 28 1.90 19.77 13.23
CA PRO A 28 1.67 21.20 13.29
C PRO A 28 2.19 21.89 12.02
N ILE A 29 1.41 22.83 11.48
CA ILE A 29 1.85 23.67 10.37
C ILE A 29 2.39 24.99 10.93
N PRO A 30 3.58 25.46 10.51
CA PRO A 30 4.16 26.72 10.98
C PRO A 30 3.53 27.93 10.27
N LEU A 31 2.20 28.02 10.29
CA LEU A 31 1.44 29.20 9.88
C LEU A 31 1.10 30.04 11.12
N PRO A 32 1.09 31.38 11.00
CA PRO A 32 0.59 32.24 12.07
C PRO A 32 -0.82 31.84 12.47
N ASP A 33 -1.10 31.85 13.77
CA ASP A 33 -2.43 31.60 14.30
C ASP A 33 -3.46 32.55 13.65
N SER A 34 -4.64 32.02 13.32
CA SER A 34 -5.71 32.71 12.59
C SER A 34 -5.39 33.12 11.15
N SER A 35 -4.38 32.51 10.51
CA SER A 35 -4.16 32.67 9.08
C SER A 35 -5.33 32.11 8.28
N ILE A 36 -5.94 32.96 7.42
CA ILE A 36 -7.02 32.56 6.51
C ILE A 36 -6.44 32.38 5.11
N LEU A 37 -6.65 31.21 4.54
CA LEU A 37 -6.26 30.86 3.17
C LEU A 37 -7.54 30.48 2.39
N PRO A 38 -8.07 31.38 1.55
CA PRO A 38 -9.17 31.04 0.67
C PRO A 38 -8.69 30.23 -0.53
N THR A 39 -9.57 29.35 -1.03
CA THR A 39 -9.32 28.51 -2.22
C THR A 39 -10.47 28.66 -3.21
N TYR A 40 -10.13 28.95 -4.45
CA TYR A 40 -11.08 29.29 -5.51
C TYR A 40 -10.94 28.33 -6.67
N ARG A 41 -12.07 27.89 -7.25
CA ARG A 41 -12.10 27.12 -8.50
C ARG A 41 -12.76 27.97 -9.58
N ARG A 42 -12.11 28.04 -10.74
CA ARG A 42 -12.67 28.73 -11.90
C ARG A 42 -13.96 28.04 -12.35
N LEU A 43 -14.99 28.82 -12.66
CA LEU A 43 -16.24 28.29 -13.17
C LEU A 43 -16.09 27.89 -14.65
N GLU A 44 -16.45 26.65 -14.96
CA GLU A 44 -16.54 26.17 -16.33
C GLU A 44 -17.87 26.60 -16.97
N GLN A 45 -17.92 26.65 -18.29
CA GLN A 45 -19.12 27.07 -19.03
C GLN A 45 -20.36 26.24 -18.70
N ALA A 46 -20.19 24.94 -18.41
CA ALA A 46 -21.28 24.08 -17.97
C ALA A 46 -21.82 24.49 -16.59
N ALA A 47 -20.94 24.84 -15.64
CA ALA A 47 -21.34 25.32 -14.32
C ALA A 47 -22.08 26.67 -14.42
N ILE A 48 -21.62 27.57 -15.29
CA ILE A 48 -22.26 28.87 -15.53
C ILE A 48 -23.71 28.67 -15.99
N ARG A 49 -23.97 27.75 -16.94
CA ARG A 49 -25.34 27.45 -17.41
C ARG A 49 -26.26 26.91 -16.31
N ILE A 50 -25.72 26.20 -15.33
CA ILE A 50 -26.48 25.71 -14.17
C ILE A 50 -26.82 26.86 -13.21
N LEU A 51 -25.95 27.88 -13.14
CA LEU A 51 -26.13 29.04 -12.27
C LEU A 51 -27.03 30.11 -12.89
N GLU A 52 -27.17 30.17 -14.22
CA GLU A 52 -27.98 31.17 -14.95
C GLU A 52 -29.40 31.41 -14.35
N PRO A 53 -30.17 30.37 -13.95
CA PRO A 53 -31.48 30.59 -13.34
C PRO A 53 -31.47 31.22 -11.95
N TRP A 54 -30.31 31.30 -11.30
CA TRP A 54 -30.15 31.70 -9.91
C TRP A 54 -29.42 33.04 -9.76
N LEU A 55 -29.01 33.66 -10.85
CA LEU A 55 -28.10 34.82 -10.81
C LEU A 55 -28.63 35.97 -9.98
N ASP A 56 -29.94 36.23 -10.01
CA ASP A 56 -30.58 37.28 -9.23
C ASP A 56 -30.61 36.96 -7.71
N GLU A 57 -30.42 35.69 -7.34
CA GLU A 57 -30.38 35.21 -5.95
C GLU A 57 -28.94 35.02 -5.43
N LEU A 58 -27.95 35.07 -6.32
CA LEU A 58 -26.53 34.82 -6.01
C LEU A 58 -25.80 36.10 -5.65
N TRP A 59 -24.99 36.04 -4.60
CA TRP A 59 -24.10 37.12 -4.22
C TRP A 59 -22.80 37.01 -5.04
N LEU A 60 -22.44 38.10 -5.72
CA LEU A 60 -21.16 38.27 -6.42
C LEU A 60 -20.24 39.12 -5.55
N GLN A 61 -19.04 38.62 -5.21
CA GLN A 61 -18.05 39.42 -4.47
C GLN A 61 -16.68 39.40 -5.14
N ARG A 62 -15.96 40.53 -5.14
CA ARG A 62 -14.59 40.59 -5.67
C ARG A 62 -13.66 39.72 -4.82
N ALA A 63 -12.82 38.89 -5.43
CA ALA A 63 -12.04 37.85 -4.76
C ALA A 63 -10.79 38.33 -3.98
N ASP A 64 -10.63 39.63 -3.73
CA ASP A 64 -9.48 40.11 -2.98
C ASP A 64 -9.55 39.68 -1.49
N GLN A 65 -8.37 39.47 -0.87
CA GLN A 65 -8.24 38.92 0.48
C GLN A 65 -8.88 39.79 1.58
N SER A 66 -9.20 41.06 1.31
CA SER A 66 -9.87 41.97 2.24
C SER A 66 -11.39 41.74 2.33
N ALA A 67 -11.99 41.08 1.34
CA ALA A 67 -13.45 41.01 1.19
C ALA A 67 -14.14 39.86 1.95
N ILE A 68 -13.41 38.88 2.48
CA ILE A 68 -14.01 37.69 3.12
C ILE A 68 -14.77 38.02 4.43
N MET A 69 -14.61 39.22 5.00
CA MET A 69 -15.31 39.61 6.24
C MET A 69 -16.33 40.74 6.15
N MET A 70 -16.40 41.51 5.07
CA MET A 70 -17.25 42.70 5.06
C MET A 70 -17.71 43.07 3.65
N CYS A 71 -19.02 43.19 3.48
CA CYS A 71 -19.69 44.42 3.04
C CYS A 71 -21.06 44.07 2.43
N ARG A 72 -22.15 44.33 3.16
CA ARG A 72 -23.49 44.36 2.56
C ARG A 72 -23.71 45.65 1.74
N ASP A 73 -22.94 46.68 2.04
CA ASP A 73 -23.24 48.04 1.62
C ASP A 73 -22.56 48.44 0.28
N ALA A 74 -21.59 47.65 -0.20
CA ALA A 74 -20.92 47.89 -1.49
C ALA A 74 -21.68 47.29 -2.69
N PHE A 75 -22.53 46.28 -2.48
CA PHE A 75 -23.16 45.50 -3.56
C PHE A 75 -24.45 46.10 -4.11
N ALA A 76 -25.21 46.82 -3.28
CA ALA A 76 -26.45 47.46 -3.72
C ALA A 76 -26.21 48.63 -4.70
N ALA A 77 -24.98 49.14 -4.79
CA ALA A 77 -24.62 50.23 -5.69
C ALA A 77 -24.18 49.76 -7.09
N ASP A 78 -23.60 48.56 -7.20
CA ASP A 78 -22.96 48.08 -8.44
C ASP A 78 -23.94 47.38 -9.42
N ASP A 79 -25.01 46.77 -8.88
CA ASP A 79 -26.05 46.08 -9.68
C ASP A 79 -26.90 47.02 -10.54
N ALA A 80 -26.97 48.30 -10.19
CA ALA A 80 -27.79 49.28 -10.91
C ALA A 80 -27.09 49.85 -12.18
N GLU A 81 -25.77 49.74 -12.29
CA GLU A 81 -24.99 50.46 -13.31
C GLU A 81 -24.42 49.59 -14.46
N ASN A 82 -24.21 48.28 -14.28
CA ASN A 82 -23.22 47.54 -15.07
C ASN A 82 -23.69 46.64 -16.23
N GLY A 83 -25.00 46.50 -16.48
CA GLY A 83 -25.52 45.73 -17.64
C GLY A 83 -25.18 44.22 -17.60
N PRO A 84 -25.37 43.49 -18.72
CA PRO A 84 -25.23 42.03 -18.74
C PRO A 84 -23.79 41.59 -18.42
N VAL A 85 -23.64 40.81 -17.35
CA VAL A 85 -22.34 40.44 -16.77
C VAL A 85 -21.69 39.28 -17.56
N ASN A 86 -20.43 39.42 -17.94
CA ASN A 86 -19.65 38.31 -18.52
C ASN A 86 -19.18 37.35 -17.42
N TRP A 87 -19.44 36.06 -17.57
CA TRP A 87 -19.13 35.04 -16.56
C TRP A 87 -17.79 34.30 -16.80
N SER A 88 -17.04 34.63 -17.86
CA SER A 88 -15.83 33.88 -18.26
C SER A 88 -14.67 33.89 -17.24
N ASN A 89 -14.68 34.85 -16.31
CA ASN A 89 -13.62 35.11 -15.33
C ASN A 89 -14.06 34.90 -13.88
N LYS A 90 -15.22 34.26 -13.67
CA LYS A 90 -15.78 34.06 -12.32
C LYS A 90 -15.31 32.75 -11.69
N TYR A 91 -15.20 32.78 -10.37
CA TYR A 91 -14.75 31.69 -9.53
C TYR A 91 -15.85 31.31 -8.54
N ALA A 92 -15.91 30.03 -8.20
CA ALA A 92 -16.62 29.59 -7.01
C ALA A 92 -15.61 29.51 -5.87
N LEU A 93 -15.95 30.11 -4.71
CA LEU A 93 -15.27 29.73 -3.48
C LEU A 93 -15.57 28.24 -3.27
N VAL A 94 -14.50 27.44 -3.24
CA VAL A 94 -14.61 26.00 -3.00
C VAL A 94 -14.50 25.77 -1.51
N THR A 95 -13.42 26.28 -0.91
CA THR A 95 -13.22 26.26 0.52
C THR A 95 -12.55 27.52 1.05
N SER A 96 -12.79 27.84 2.32
CA SER A 96 -11.91 28.75 3.09
C SER A 96 -11.32 28.00 4.26
N ILE A 97 -10.00 28.03 4.43
CA ILE A 97 -9.30 27.33 5.51
C ILE A 97 -8.71 28.36 6.47
N GLN A 98 -9.04 28.26 7.75
CA GLN A 98 -8.41 29.04 8.81
C GLN A 98 -7.64 28.11 9.75
N PHE A 99 -6.38 28.44 10.06
CA PHE A 99 -5.56 27.62 10.94
C PHE A 99 -5.57 28.18 12.36
N HIS A 100 -5.79 27.30 13.33
CA HIS A 100 -5.77 27.60 14.75
C HIS A 100 -4.67 26.79 15.41
N GLN A 101 -3.81 27.45 16.19
CA GLN A 101 -2.83 26.75 17.03
C GLN A 101 -3.42 26.60 18.43
N THR A 102 -3.46 25.37 18.92
CA THR A 102 -3.99 25.03 20.24
C THR A 102 -3.07 23.97 20.88
N PHE A 103 -3.30 23.65 22.15
CA PHE A 103 -2.51 22.66 22.86
C PHE A 103 -3.41 21.51 23.30
N SER A 104 -2.85 20.31 23.31
CA SER A 104 -3.47 19.10 23.86
C SER A 104 -2.52 18.47 24.87
N ASP A 105 -3.07 17.65 25.77
CA ASP A 105 -2.25 16.81 26.63
C ASP A 105 -1.31 15.95 25.77
N ALA A 106 -0.02 15.95 26.11
CA ALA A 106 1.02 15.29 25.32
C ALA A 106 0.77 13.78 25.13
N GLY A 107 -0.05 13.18 26.00
CA GLY A 107 -0.49 11.78 25.90
C GLY A 107 -1.63 11.53 24.89
N LEU A 108 -2.43 12.54 24.56
CA LEU A 108 -3.61 12.44 23.69
C LEU A 108 -3.37 13.17 22.36
N ARG A 109 -2.41 12.68 21.57
CA ARG A 109 -2.11 13.21 20.22
C ARG A 109 -3.26 13.11 19.19
N LEU A 110 -4.45 12.67 19.60
CA LEU A 110 -5.60 12.52 18.72
C LEU A 110 -6.26 13.86 18.35
N GLY A 111 -5.93 14.98 19.01
CA GLY A 111 -6.36 16.33 18.59
C GLY A 111 -7.88 16.60 18.60
N LEU A 112 -8.70 15.62 18.97
CA LEU A 112 -10.16 15.69 18.92
C LEU A 112 -10.73 16.66 19.95
N GLU A 113 -10.21 16.65 21.18
CA GLU A 113 -10.65 17.57 22.23
C GLU A 113 -10.41 19.04 21.82
N PRO A 114 -9.22 19.45 21.36
CA PRO A 114 -9.02 20.79 20.82
C PRO A 114 -9.96 21.13 19.66
N ALA A 115 -10.21 20.17 18.75
CA ALA A 115 -11.15 20.37 17.65
C ALA A 115 -12.60 20.57 18.14
N MET A 116 -13.04 19.83 19.17
CA MET A 116 -14.36 19.97 19.80
C MET A 116 -14.52 21.31 20.51
N ARG A 117 -13.50 21.75 21.26
CA ARG A 117 -13.48 23.07 21.90
C ARG A 117 -13.62 24.18 20.86
N LEU A 118 -12.85 24.07 19.77
CA LEU A 118 -12.94 25.01 18.66
C LEU A 118 -14.32 24.96 17.98
N ALA A 119 -14.93 23.77 17.82
CA ALA A 119 -16.27 23.64 17.27
C ALA A 119 -17.31 24.39 18.12
N HIS A 120 -17.25 24.29 19.45
CA HIS A 120 -18.10 25.07 20.35
C HIS A 120 -17.90 26.58 20.20
N VAL A 121 -16.65 27.03 20.06
CA VAL A 121 -16.33 28.45 19.83
C VAL A 121 -16.83 28.93 18.46
N VAL A 122 -16.73 28.10 17.42
CA VAL A 122 -17.15 28.42 16.05
C VAL A 122 -18.66 28.38 15.87
N ALA A 123 -19.37 27.55 16.64
CA ALA A 123 -20.83 27.47 16.69
C ALA A 123 -21.45 28.51 17.65
N GLY A 124 -20.65 29.07 18.57
CA GLY A 124 -21.08 30.07 19.54
C GLY A 124 -21.25 31.50 18.97
N PRO A 125 -21.55 32.48 19.82
CA PRO A 125 -21.73 33.86 19.41
C PRO A 125 -20.45 34.43 18.77
N ARG A 126 -20.61 35.46 17.92
CA ARG A 126 -19.51 36.10 17.18
C ARG A 126 -18.46 36.65 18.16
N LEU A 127 -17.42 35.87 18.38
CA LEU A 127 -16.21 36.29 19.08
C LEU A 127 -15.24 36.92 18.07
N THR A 128 -14.64 38.04 18.44
CA THR A 128 -13.43 38.58 17.80
C THR A 128 -12.30 37.54 17.85
N THR A 129 -11.29 37.68 16.99
CA THR A 129 -10.13 36.77 17.00
C THR A 129 -9.47 36.69 18.39
N GLU A 130 -9.42 37.81 19.10
CA GLU A 130 -8.88 37.88 20.46
C GLU A 130 -9.78 37.18 21.49
N GLU A 131 -11.10 37.36 21.41
CA GLU A 131 -12.05 36.66 22.28
C GLU A 131 -12.06 35.15 22.01
N LYS A 132 -11.89 34.72 20.75
CA LYS A 132 -11.73 33.29 20.41
C LYS A 132 -10.48 32.72 21.05
N ARG A 133 -9.36 33.44 20.97
CA ARG A 133 -8.10 33.05 21.62
C ARG A 133 -8.28 32.97 23.13
N ASN A 134 -8.85 34.00 23.76
CA ASN A 134 -9.10 34.00 25.20
C ASN A 134 -10.03 32.87 25.63
N ALA A 135 -11.06 32.55 24.84
CA ALA A 135 -11.94 31.42 25.10
C ALA A 135 -11.19 30.09 25.02
N LEU A 136 -10.33 29.90 24.02
CA LEU A 136 -9.49 28.69 23.90
C LEU A 136 -8.47 28.58 25.03
N ASP A 137 -7.84 29.69 25.43
CA ASP A 137 -6.87 29.76 26.52
C ASP A 137 -7.49 29.44 27.88
N GLN A 138 -8.76 29.80 28.11
CA GLN A 138 -9.48 29.48 29.35
C GLN A 138 -9.67 27.97 29.57
N PHE A 139 -9.87 27.19 28.50
CA PHE A 139 -9.96 25.72 28.59
C PHE A 139 -8.61 25.04 28.84
N ASP A 140 -7.52 25.76 28.62
CA ASP A 140 -6.17 25.24 28.65
C ASP A 140 -5.56 25.27 30.07
N VAL A 141 -6.11 26.08 30.97
CA VAL A 141 -5.61 26.27 32.35
C VAL A 141 -5.96 25.10 33.28
N GLU A 142 -7.04 24.37 33.01
CA GLU A 142 -7.49 23.29 33.91
C GLU A 142 -6.79 21.94 33.68
N GLY A 143 -6.24 21.70 32.48
CA GLY A 143 -5.58 20.43 32.12
C GLY A 143 -4.04 20.44 32.16
N SER A 144 -3.40 21.60 31.99
CA SER A 144 -1.93 21.69 31.78
C SER A 144 -1.10 21.90 33.05
N ALA A 145 -1.63 21.61 34.24
CA ALA A 145 -0.96 21.85 35.52
C ALA A 145 0.41 21.15 35.67
N GLY A 146 0.78 20.24 34.76
CA GLY A 146 1.97 19.41 34.85
C GLY A 146 3.31 19.99 34.36
N ALA A 147 3.36 20.91 33.38
CA ALA A 147 4.66 21.38 32.87
C ALA A 147 4.61 22.67 32.00
N PRO A 148 4.77 23.87 32.60
CA PRO A 148 4.79 25.15 31.88
C PRO A 148 5.82 25.23 30.74
N GLY A 149 6.96 24.55 30.88
CA GLY A 149 8.04 24.58 29.87
C GLY A 149 7.77 23.77 28.60
N LEU A 150 6.73 22.92 28.56
CA LEU A 150 6.41 22.13 27.36
C LEU A 150 5.85 23.00 26.22
N ARG A 151 5.07 24.04 26.55
CA ARG A 151 4.54 24.99 25.55
C ARG A 151 5.65 25.77 24.88
N ASP A 152 6.65 26.21 25.65
CA ASP A 152 7.78 27.00 25.16
C ASP A 152 8.63 26.24 24.14
N ILE A 153 8.64 24.91 24.21
CA ILE A 153 9.32 24.03 23.24
C ILE A 153 8.35 23.43 22.19
N GLY A 154 7.08 23.83 22.21
CA GLY A 154 6.05 23.38 21.25
C GLY A 154 5.53 21.95 21.47
N LEU A 155 5.83 21.31 22.61
CA LEU A 155 5.32 19.96 22.89
C LEU A 155 3.82 20.04 23.25
N GLY A 156 3.02 19.24 22.54
CA GLY A 156 1.55 19.24 22.68
C GLY A 156 0.83 20.24 21.77
N ALA A 157 1.56 21.00 20.93
CA ALA A 157 0.94 21.87 19.94
C ALA A 157 0.17 21.05 18.89
N VAL A 158 -1.10 21.41 18.69
CA VAL A 158 -2.00 20.84 17.70
C VAL A 158 -2.45 21.98 16.79
N THR A 159 -2.31 21.80 15.48
CA THR A 159 -2.92 22.69 14.51
C THR A 159 -4.30 22.15 14.16
N VAL A 160 -5.35 22.96 14.30
CA VAL A 160 -6.70 22.64 13.83
C VAL A 160 -7.02 23.51 12.62
N ALA A 161 -7.35 22.88 11.50
CA ALA A 161 -7.81 23.56 10.30
C ALA A 161 -9.35 23.67 10.33
N GLU A 162 -9.86 24.90 10.36
CA GLU A 162 -11.27 25.22 10.18
C GLU A 162 -11.55 25.36 8.68
N CYS A 163 -12.04 24.29 8.06
CA CYS A 163 -12.31 24.22 6.63
C CYS A 163 -13.81 24.46 6.35
N ARG A 164 -14.15 25.57 5.69
CA ARG A 164 -15.54 25.90 5.32
C ARG A 164 -15.80 25.50 3.88
N VAL A 165 -16.83 24.70 3.64
CA VAL A 165 -17.19 24.16 2.31
C VAL A 165 -18.69 24.25 2.09
N GLY A 166 -19.12 24.77 0.94
CA GLY A 166 -20.53 24.84 0.57
C GLY A 166 -21.10 23.46 0.24
N LEU A 167 -22.31 23.15 0.73
CA LEU A 167 -23.01 21.89 0.46
C LEU A 167 -23.89 21.94 -0.79
N ARG A 168 -24.05 23.13 -1.41
CA ARG A 168 -24.96 23.38 -2.55
C ARG A 168 -26.41 22.95 -2.29
N ILE A 169 -26.83 23.05 -1.03
CA ILE A 169 -28.21 22.87 -0.61
C ILE A 169 -28.75 24.24 -0.21
N ILE A 170 -29.89 24.62 -0.77
CA ILE A 170 -30.66 25.81 -0.41
C ILE A 170 -31.98 25.32 0.18
N GLY A 171 -32.30 25.72 1.40
CA GLY A 171 -33.50 25.26 2.10
C GLY A 171 -33.37 25.46 3.59
N GLU A 172 -34.16 24.72 4.37
CA GLU A 172 -34.05 24.74 5.82
C GLU A 172 -32.88 23.88 6.32
N LEU A 173 -32.43 24.17 7.53
CA LEU A 173 -31.44 23.32 8.18
C LEU A 173 -32.07 21.96 8.48
N PRO A 174 -31.41 20.86 8.11
CA PRO A 174 -31.91 19.54 8.45
C PRO A 174 -31.93 19.38 9.96
N ASP A 175 -33.00 18.75 10.46
CA ASP A 175 -33.04 18.30 11.84
C ASP A 175 -32.14 17.08 12.00
N LEU A 176 -30.92 17.31 12.50
CA LEU A 176 -29.90 16.29 12.70
C LEU A 176 -29.85 15.91 14.18
N GLU A 177 -30.94 15.37 14.71
CA GLU A 177 -31.07 14.96 16.12
C GLU A 177 -30.19 13.75 16.52
N SER A 178 -29.38 13.19 15.61
CA SER A 178 -28.50 12.06 15.91
C SER A 178 -27.14 12.22 15.23
N PRO A 179 -26.03 11.81 15.87
CA PRO A 179 -24.77 11.65 15.12
C PRO A 179 -25.05 10.72 13.93
N LEU A 180 -24.50 11.05 12.76
CA LEU A 180 -24.66 10.27 11.52
C LEU A 180 -23.91 8.92 11.66
N THR A 181 -24.38 8.06 12.58
CA THR A 181 -23.81 6.76 12.97
C THR A 181 -24.63 5.60 12.45
N ARG A 182 -25.73 5.83 11.72
CA ARG A 182 -26.62 4.77 11.20
C ARG A 182 -26.00 3.83 10.15
N GLY A 183 -24.71 3.93 9.86
CA GLY A 183 -24.02 3.11 8.85
C GLY A 183 -23.26 1.87 9.33
N THR A 184 -23.16 1.57 10.64
CA THR A 184 -22.22 0.54 11.14
C THR A 184 -22.84 -0.77 11.62
N GLY A 185 -24.15 -0.99 11.39
CA GLY A 185 -24.84 -2.21 11.82
C GLY A 185 -24.70 -3.39 10.86
N GLY A 186 -23.72 -4.26 11.10
CA GLY A 186 -23.83 -5.73 10.94
C GLY A 186 -23.72 -6.35 9.55
N ASP A 187 -24.28 -5.76 8.50
CA ASP A 187 -24.17 -6.25 7.12
C ASP A 187 -23.84 -5.05 6.25
N ALA A 188 -22.61 -4.96 5.74
CA ALA A 188 -22.12 -3.79 5.00
C ALA A 188 -23.14 -3.33 3.93
N PRO A 189 -23.91 -2.23 4.15
CA PRO A 189 -24.72 -1.64 3.09
C PRO A 189 -23.84 -0.84 2.13
N PHE A 190 -22.59 -0.60 2.53
CA PHE A 190 -21.53 -0.16 1.64
C PHE A 190 -20.88 -1.41 1.05
N GLY A 191 -21.57 -2.07 0.10
CA GLY A 191 -20.83 -2.63 -1.03
C GLY A 191 -19.88 -1.55 -1.58
N PRO A 192 -18.79 -1.90 -2.29
CA PRO A 192 -18.00 -0.87 -2.98
C PRO A 192 -19.00 0.05 -3.66
N LEU A 193 -19.05 1.34 -3.24
CA LEU A 193 -19.91 2.37 -3.84
C LEU A 193 -19.86 2.09 -5.32
N GLU A 194 -20.95 1.59 -5.94
CA GLU A 194 -20.92 0.97 -7.28
C GLU A 194 -20.04 1.82 -8.21
N SER A 195 -18.75 1.47 -8.28
CA SER A 195 -17.69 2.37 -8.73
C SER A 195 -17.55 2.32 -10.24
N ASP A 196 -18.32 1.41 -10.87
CA ASP A 196 -18.64 1.39 -12.29
C ASP A 196 -19.52 2.57 -12.72
N ARG A 197 -20.07 3.32 -11.77
CA ARG A 197 -20.39 4.73 -12.00
C ARG A 197 -19.25 5.55 -11.42
N ILE A 198 -18.24 5.80 -12.25
CA ILE A 198 -17.60 7.13 -12.32
C ILE A 198 -18.69 8.11 -11.90
N PHE A 199 -18.53 8.83 -10.78
CA PHE A 199 -19.50 9.85 -10.34
C PHE A 199 -20.03 10.51 -11.60
N PRO A 200 -21.30 10.28 -12.01
CA PRO A 200 -21.74 10.65 -13.34
C PRO A 200 -21.67 12.17 -13.37
N ASP A 201 -20.58 12.64 -13.95
CA ASP A 201 -19.97 13.96 -13.87
C ASP A 201 -19.70 14.47 -12.42
N GLU A 202 -18.47 14.96 -12.17
CA GLU A 202 -18.17 15.89 -11.05
C GLU A 202 -19.19 17.04 -10.95
N ILE A 203 -19.91 17.30 -12.05
CA ILE A 203 -20.99 18.27 -12.19
C ILE A 203 -22.23 17.90 -11.35
N SER A 204 -22.58 16.62 -11.22
CA SER A 204 -23.80 16.14 -10.51
C SER A 204 -23.75 16.42 -9.00
N MET A 205 -22.61 16.16 -8.35
CA MET A 205 -22.42 16.40 -6.92
C MET A 205 -22.21 17.88 -6.54
N TRP A 206 -22.26 18.79 -7.52
CA TRP A 206 -22.18 20.23 -7.31
C TRP A 206 -23.41 20.97 -7.83
N GLN A 207 -24.43 20.25 -8.33
CA GLN A 207 -25.72 20.86 -8.64
C GLN A 207 -26.37 21.37 -7.35
N TRP A 208 -26.79 22.62 -7.42
CA TRP A 208 -27.63 23.25 -6.41
C TRP A 208 -28.95 22.51 -6.30
N ARG A 209 -29.36 22.22 -5.05
CA ARG A 209 -30.68 21.66 -4.76
C ARG A 209 -31.45 22.66 -3.90
N LYS A 210 -32.49 23.28 -4.48
CA LYS A 210 -33.50 24.03 -3.70
C LYS A 210 -34.47 23.05 -3.09
N PHE A 211 -34.75 23.25 -1.81
CA PHE A 211 -35.92 22.67 -1.16
C PHE A 211 -36.97 23.78 -0.99
N PRO A 212 -38.27 23.45 -1.11
CA PRO A 212 -39.34 24.38 -0.77
C PRO A 212 -39.21 24.89 0.67
N GLU A 213 -39.71 26.09 0.93
CA GLU A 213 -39.82 26.63 2.28
C GLU A 213 -40.67 25.68 3.16
N GLY A 214 -40.24 25.44 4.41
CA GLY A 214 -40.85 24.43 5.29
C GLY A 214 -40.41 22.98 5.04
N MET A 215 -39.49 22.73 4.09
CA MET A 215 -39.00 21.39 3.79
C MET A 215 -37.48 21.27 4.03
N ALA A 216 -37.12 20.42 4.99
CA ALA A 216 -35.73 20.05 5.24
C ALA A 216 -35.19 19.09 4.15
N PRO A 217 -33.90 19.16 3.82
CA PRO A 217 -33.26 18.18 2.97
C PRO A 217 -33.23 16.80 3.65
N ASP A 218 -33.35 15.75 2.85
CA ASP A 218 -33.21 14.38 3.33
C ASP A 218 -31.83 14.16 3.96
N SER A 219 -31.81 13.46 5.10
CA SER A 219 -30.60 13.21 5.89
C SER A 219 -29.55 12.40 5.13
N GLU A 220 -29.95 11.46 4.27
CA GLU A 220 -29.04 10.69 3.41
C GLU A 220 -28.32 11.60 2.41
N LEU A 221 -29.05 12.54 1.81
CA LEU A 221 -28.47 13.54 0.91
C LEU A 221 -27.45 14.43 1.66
N VAL A 222 -27.81 14.90 2.84
CA VAL A 222 -26.95 15.77 3.67
C VAL A 222 -25.67 15.02 4.03
N GLU A 223 -25.75 13.77 4.48
CA GLU A 223 -24.57 12.94 4.79
C GLU A 223 -23.67 12.79 3.56
N ARG A 224 -24.23 12.45 2.40
CA ARG A 224 -23.46 12.34 1.15
C ARG A 224 -22.76 13.65 0.79
N ARG A 225 -23.44 14.80 0.94
CA ARG A 225 -22.84 16.13 0.69
C ARG A 225 -21.76 16.47 1.70
N LEU A 226 -21.93 16.11 2.97
CA LEU A 226 -20.92 16.30 4.01
C LEU A 226 -19.64 15.49 3.72
N ARG A 227 -19.76 14.24 3.30
CA ARG A 227 -18.61 13.41 2.92
C ARG A 227 -17.86 14.00 1.72
N ALA A 228 -18.58 14.36 0.66
CA ALA A 228 -17.99 15.03 -0.50
C ALA A 228 -17.28 16.34 -0.09
N ALA A 229 -17.93 17.15 0.76
CA ALA A 229 -17.37 18.39 1.26
C ALA A 229 -16.11 18.19 2.12
N LEU A 230 -16.04 17.10 2.90
CA LEU A 230 -14.82 16.74 3.64
C LEU A 230 -13.67 16.36 2.71
N ASP A 231 -13.92 15.61 1.64
CA ASP A 231 -12.89 15.25 0.64
C ASP A 231 -12.30 16.49 -0.04
N ILE A 232 -13.16 17.47 -0.33
CA ILE A 232 -12.76 18.78 -0.85
C ILE A 232 -11.89 19.52 0.17
N ALA A 233 -12.34 19.63 1.42
CA ALA A 233 -11.58 20.26 2.51
C ALA A 233 -10.19 19.63 2.68
N LEU A 234 -10.11 18.30 2.66
CA LEU A 234 -8.85 17.58 2.74
C LEU A 234 -7.96 17.83 1.53
N THR A 235 -8.51 17.86 0.32
CA THR A 235 -7.74 18.13 -0.90
C THR A 235 -7.04 19.48 -0.84
N GLU A 236 -7.76 20.53 -0.42
CA GLU A 236 -7.20 21.88 -0.27
C GLU A 236 -6.17 21.95 0.87
N LEU A 237 -6.48 21.35 2.02
CA LEU A 237 -5.56 21.25 3.15
C LEU A 237 -4.23 20.58 2.77
N ARG A 238 -4.29 19.47 2.01
CA ARG A 238 -3.11 18.76 1.52
C ARG A 238 -2.26 19.64 0.60
N THR A 239 -2.88 20.50 -0.21
CA THR A 239 -2.16 21.47 -1.06
C THR A 239 -1.38 22.47 -0.21
N ILE A 240 -1.99 23.00 0.85
CA ILE A 240 -1.33 23.91 1.80
C ILE A 240 -0.18 23.21 2.53
N GLN A 241 -0.40 21.99 3.04
CA GLN A 241 0.65 21.20 3.71
C GLN A 241 1.85 20.95 2.80
N ARG A 242 1.63 20.62 1.52
CA ARG A 242 2.72 20.44 0.54
C ARG A 242 3.45 21.73 0.23
N ALA A 243 2.73 22.86 0.12
CA ALA A 243 3.35 24.16 -0.06
C ALA A 243 4.25 24.52 1.14
N ALA A 244 3.74 24.31 2.36
CA ALA A 244 4.51 24.48 3.59
C ALA A 244 5.76 23.57 3.62
N GLN A 245 5.60 22.29 3.27
CA GLN A 245 6.70 21.33 3.16
C GLN A 245 7.74 21.76 2.11
N ALA A 246 7.32 22.23 0.93
CA ALA A 246 8.23 22.64 -0.14
C ALA A 246 9.11 23.82 0.29
N VAL A 247 8.54 24.74 1.07
CA VAL A 247 9.25 25.91 1.62
C VAL A 247 10.16 25.52 2.79
N ARG A 248 9.65 24.75 3.76
CA ARG A 248 10.36 24.45 5.02
C ARG A 248 11.29 23.25 4.95
N ARG A 249 11.07 22.34 4.00
CA ARG A 249 11.73 21.03 3.90
C ARG A 249 11.61 20.17 5.16
N SER A 250 10.68 20.50 6.06
CA SER A 250 10.36 19.68 7.22
C SER A 250 9.52 18.48 6.79
N PRO A 251 9.69 17.30 7.41
CA PRO A 251 8.74 16.22 7.25
C PRO A 251 7.35 16.70 7.70
N THR A 252 6.34 16.45 6.89
CA THR A 252 4.95 16.82 7.19
C THR A 252 4.03 15.70 6.73
N VAL A 253 3.31 15.13 7.68
CA VAL A 253 2.29 14.12 7.47
C VAL A 253 1.10 14.79 6.80
N ILE A 254 0.87 14.40 5.56
CA ILE A 254 -0.24 14.89 4.75
C ILE A 254 -1.55 14.31 5.30
N ALA A 255 -2.55 15.16 5.53
CA ALA A 255 -3.85 14.76 6.07
C ALA A 255 -4.56 13.82 5.11
N SER A 256 -5.24 12.79 5.63
CA SER A 256 -6.12 11.87 4.89
C SER A 256 -7.24 11.41 5.78
N LEU A 257 -8.32 10.87 5.20
CA LEU A 257 -9.48 10.40 5.97
C LEU A 257 -9.07 9.39 7.06
N GLU A 258 -8.18 8.47 6.72
CA GLU A 258 -7.66 7.40 7.58
C GLU A 258 -6.77 7.93 8.73
N ARG A 259 -6.26 9.16 8.59
CA ARG A 259 -5.44 9.85 9.60
C ARG A 259 -6.25 10.83 10.44
N LEU A 260 -7.51 11.08 10.11
CA LEU A 260 -8.38 11.91 10.92
C LEU A 260 -8.83 11.12 12.18
N PRO A 261 -9.23 11.82 13.25
CA PRO A 261 -9.92 11.17 14.35
C PRO A 261 -11.21 10.52 13.85
N LEU A 262 -11.67 9.47 14.55
CA LEU A 262 -12.88 8.69 14.21
C LEU A 262 -14.09 9.57 13.90
N VAL A 263 -14.22 10.68 14.62
CA VAL A 263 -15.22 11.70 14.37
C VAL A 263 -14.54 13.05 14.16
N VAL A 264 -15.05 13.83 13.21
CA VAL A 264 -14.70 15.24 13.05
C VAL A 264 -15.91 16.09 13.40
N PRO A 265 -15.73 17.12 14.25
CA PRO A 265 -16.79 18.08 14.51
C PRO A 265 -17.10 18.86 13.23
N VAL A 266 -18.38 19.00 12.93
CA VAL A 266 -18.86 19.79 11.79
C VAL A 266 -19.91 20.76 12.28
N VAL A 267 -19.74 22.03 11.94
CA VAL A 267 -20.75 23.06 12.16
C VAL A 267 -21.46 23.33 10.84
N ILE A 268 -22.76 23.07 10.79
CA ILE A 268 -23.63 23.34 9.63
C ILE A 268 -24.42 24.60 9.91
N ARG A 269 -24.36 25.55 8.98
CA ARG A 269 -25.06 26.85 9.08
C ARG A 269 -25.30 27.43 7.70
N PHE A 270 -26.07 28.50 7.62
CA PHE A 270 -26.23 29.26 6.39
C PHE A 270 -24.97 30.09 6.06
N ALA A 271 -24.65 30.25 4.78
CA ALA A 271 -23.56 31.09 4.31
C ALA A 271 -23.72 32.54 4.80
N GLY A 272 -24.94 33.09 4.78
CA GLY A 272 -25.24 34.42 5.32
C GLY A 272 -25.09 34.56 6.83
N GLY A 273 -25.06 33.43 7.56
CA GLY A 273 -24.82 33.35 9.00
C GLY A 273 -23.33 33.34 9.38
N ILE A 274 -22.41 33.23 8.41
CA ILE A 274 -20.98 33.23 8.70
C ILE A 274 -20.58 34.55 9.39
N GLY A 275 -20.03 34.43 10.61
CA GLY A 275 -19.66 35.58 11.41
C GLY A 275 -20.86 36.34 12.00
N ARG A 276 -22.08 35.78 12.01
CA ARG A 276 -23.21 36.30 12.79
C ARG A 276 -23.61 35.25 13.82
N PRO A 277 -23.92 35.64 15.07
CA PRO A 277 -24.59 34.74 16.00
C PRO A 277 -26.00 34.50 15.45
N ASP A 278 -26.20 33.43 14.70
CA ASP A 278 -27.53 32.86 14.54
C ASP A 278 -27.61 31.63 15.43
N GLY A 279 -28.64 31.54 16.28
CA GLY A 279 -28.91 30.34 17.08
C GLY A 279 -29.29 29.11 16.24
N GLY A 280 -29.09 29.17 14.92
CA GLY A 280 -29.40 28.13 13.96
C GLY A 280 -28.19 27.28 13.54
N ALA A 281 -26.99 27.52 14.05
CA ALA A 281 -25.88 26.62 13.74
C ALA A 281 -26.07 25.25 14.41
N HIS A 282 -26.02 24.18 13.63
CA HIS A 282 -26.06 22.81 14.14
C HIS A 282 -24.65 22.25 14.22
N THR A 283 -24.25 21.78 15.40
CA THR A 283 -23.00 21.03 15.56
C THR A 283 -23.31 19.54 15.47
N VAL A 284 -22.66 18.86 14.53
CA VAL A 284 -22.77 17.41 14.34
C VAL A 284 -21.39 16.77 14.39
N LEU A 285 -21.35 15.49 14.74
CA LEU A 285 -20.16 14.67 14.65
C LEU A 285 -20.25 13.82 13.37
N LEU A 286 -19.29 14.02 12.47
CA LEU A 286 -19.19 13.25 11.24
C LEU A 286 -18.18 12.12 11.43
N ALA A 287 -18.62 10.87 11.29
CA ALA A 287 -17.71 9.73 11.26
C ALA A 287 -16.83 9.78 9.99
N THR A 288 -15.52 9.93 10.16
CA THR A 288 -14.56 10.13 9.06
C THR A 288 -14.19 8.82 8.39
N HIS A 289 -13.71 7.86 9.17
CA HIS A 289 -13.30 6.54 8.73
C HIS A 289 -13.51 5.52 9.87
N PRO A 290 -14.08 4.33 9.61
CA PRO A 290 -14.27 3.28 10.60
C PRO A 290 -12.96 2.54 10.93
N ASN A 291 -11.80 3.22 10.95
CA ASN A 291 -10.52 2.55 11.27
C ASN A 291 -10.42 2.45 12.79
N THR A 292 -11.40 1.82 13.41
CA THR A 292 -11.41 1.50 14.83
C THR A 292 -10.62 0.24 15.11
N GLU A 293 -10.04 -0.43 14.10
CA GLU A 293 -9.28 -1.67 14.29
C GLU A 293 -8.20 -1.55 15.37
N HIS A 294 -7.55 -0.40 15.47
CA HIS A 294 -6.52 -0.15 16.49
C HIS A 294 -7.11 0.13 17.89
N LEU A 295 -8.40 0.44 17.97
CA LEU A 295 -9.17 0.62 19.21
C LEU A 295 -9.82 -0.68 19.66
N HIS A 296 -10.02 -1.63 18.75
CA HIS A 296 -10.48 -2.97 19.08
C HIS A 296 -9.29 -3.81 19.53
N VAL A 297 -9.40 -4.38 20.73
CA VAL A 297 -8.54 -5.51 21.10
C VAL A 297 -8.92 -6.65 20.15
N PRO A 298 -7.99 -7.16 19.32
CA PRO A 298 -8.31 -8.27 18.42
C PRO A 298 -8.78 -9.46 19.24
N GLU A 299 -9.72 -10.22 18.69
CA GLU A 299 -10.12 -11.48 19.30
C GLU A 299 -8.86 -12.35 19.49
N PRO A 300 -8.70 -13.00 20.65
CA PRO A 300 -7.61 -13.96 20.82
C PRO A 300 -7.69 -15.03 19.74
N PHE A 301 -6.54 -15.41 19.19
CA PHE A 301 -6.49 -16.54 18.25
C PHE A 301 -7.06 -17.79 18.92
N THR A 302 -7.88 -18.51 18.16
CA THR A 302 -8.27 -19.89 18.49
C THR A 302 -7.04 -20.80 18.50
N ASP A 303 -7.12 -21.98 19.12
CA ASP A 303 -6.01 -22.94 19.14
C ASP A 303 -5.58 -23.35 17.71
N ASP A 304 -6.53 -23.49 16.79
CA ASP A 304 -6.27 -23.81 15.39
C ASP A 304 -5.56 -22.66 14.65
N GLU A 305 -5.93 -21.41 14.94
CA GLU A 305 -5.25 -20.23 14.40
C GLU A 305 -3.85 -20.08 15.01
N MET A 306 -3.68 -20.34 16.30
CA MET A 306 -2.36 -20.36 16.95
C MET A 306 -1.45 -21.41 16.33
N GLN A 307 -1.98 -22.60 16.03
CA GLN A 307 -1.23 -23.62 15.32
C GLN A 307 -0.85 -23.15 13.90
N THR A 308 -1.80 -22.54 13.19
CA THR A 308 -1.55 -21.97 11.85
C THR A 308 -0.48 -20.88 11.88
N VAL A 309 -0.49 -20.01 12.89
CA VAL A 309 0.53 -18.97 13.10
C VAL A 309 1.90 -19.60 13.37
N ASN A 310 1.97 -20.62 14.23
CA ASN A 310 3.22 -21.33 14.50
C ASN A 310 3.77 -22.00 13.23
N ASP A 311 2.92 -22.64 12.44
CA ASP A 311 3.30 -23.29 11.18
C ASP A 311 3.75 -22.26 10.13
N ALA A 312 3.10 -21.10 10.08
CA ALA A 312 3.42 -20.02 9.15
C ALA A 312 4.69 -19.27 9.54
N ARG A 313 4.97 -19.09 10.83
CA ARG A 313 6.13 -18.33 11.34
C ARG A 313 7.45 -18.86 10.78
N HIS A 314 7.60 -20.17 10.65
CA HIS A 314 8.81 -20.77 10.09
C HIS A 314 8.96 -20.56 8.57
N ARG A 315 7.90 -20.14 7.88
CA ARG A 315 7.87 -19.97 6.42
C ARG A 315 7.83 -18.50 5.99
N ILE A 316 7.41 -17.60 6.86
CA ILE A 316 7.17 -16.19 6.49
C ILE A 316 8.45 -15.47 6.09
N ASP A 317 9.58 -15.71 6.77
CA ASP A 317 10.78 -14.91 6.50
C ASP A 317 11.46 -15.30 5.17
N ASP A 318 11.43 -16.58 4.81
CA ASP A 318 12.25 -17.14 3.73
C ASP A 318 11.49 -17.96 2.70
N GLY A 319 10.21 -18.26 2.97
CA GLY A 319 9.43 -19.18 2.16
C GLY A 319 8.96 -18.62 0.82
N PRO A 320 8.42 -19.51 -0.04
CA PRO A 320 7.77 -19.09 -1.26
C PRO A 320 6.68 -18.06 -0.98
N PHE A 321 6.63 -17.02 -1.81
CA PHE A 321 5.63 -15.94 -1.81
C PHE A 321 5.68 -15.01 -0.59
N ALA A 322 6.65 -15.15 0.32
CA ALA A 322 6.85 -14.27 1.46
C ALA A 322 6.94 -12.79 1.07
N ALA A 323 7.74 -12.48 0.05
CA ALA A 323 7.91 -11.11 -0.43
C ALA A 323 6.59 -10.49 -0.91
N HIS A 324 5.74 -11.28 -1.58
CA HIS A 324 4.39 -10.85 -1.95
C HIS A 324 3.54 -10.55 -0.72
N LEU A 325 3.50 -11.46 0.27
CA LEU A 325 2.69 -11.33 1.49
C LEU A 325 3.10 -10.12 2.33
N ASP A 326 4.40 -9.91 2.53
CA ASP A 326 4.93 -8.79 3.31
C ASP A 326 4.58 -7.46 2.67
N VAL A 327 4.86 -7.31 1.37
CA VAL A 327 4.58 -6.08 0.64
C VAL A 327 3.07 -5.86 0.51
N HIS A 328 2.27 -6.92 0.36
CA HIS A 328 0.81 -6.84 0.36
C HIS A 328 0.27 -6.33 1.70
N ARG A 329 0.77 -6.87 2.82
CA ARG A 329 0.42 -6.44 4.17
C ARG A 329 0.77 -4.96 4.37
N GLU A 330 1.96 -4.53 3.96
CA GLU A 330 2.36 -3.12 4.04
C GLU A 330 1.49 -2.21 3.16
N ALA A 331 1.13 -2.68 1.97
CA ALA A 331 0.21 -1.94 1.10
C ALA A 331 -1.17 -1.78 1.73
N HIS A 332 -1.67 -2.84 2.40
CA HIS A 332 -2.93 -2.78 3.13
C HIS A 332 -2.86 -1.75 4.26
N VAL A 333 -1.79 -1.77 5.07
CA VAL A 333 -1.57 -0.76 6.12
C VAL A 333 -1.48 0.66 5.53
N ALA A 334 -0.75 0.84 4.43
CA ALA A 334 -0.66 2.12 3.75
C ALA A 334 -2.03 2.62 3.29
N LEU A 335 -2.87 1.72 2.78
CA LEU A 335 -4.22 2.02 2.31
C LEU A 335 -5.18 2.35 3.46
N THR A 336 -5.34 1.43 4.43
CA THR A 336 -6.44 1.48 5.41
C THR A 336 -6.10 2.21 6.69
N ARG A 337 -4.81 2.25 7.07
CA ARG A 337 -4.36 2.89 8.31
C ARG A 337 -3.68 4.23 8.10
N LEU A 338 -2.90 4.33 7.03
CA LEU A 338 -2.11 5.55 6.77
C LEU A 338 -2.76 6.47 5.75
N GLY A 339 -3.72 5.99 4.94
CA GLY A 339 -4.30 6.77 3.84
C GLY A 339 -3.27 7.25 2.82
N ASP A 340 -2.14 6.55 2.69
CA ASP A 340 -1.12 6.82 1.68
C ASP A 340 -1.41 5.98 0.44
N TYR A 341 -2.40 6.44 -0.32
CA TYR A 341 -2.87 5.78 -1.54
C TYR A 341 -1.76 5.61 -2.58
N ARG A 342 -0.80 6.55 -2.59
CA ARG A 342 0.35 6.52 -3.49
C ARG A 342 1.28 5.37 -3.14
N LEU A 343 1.65 5.25 -1.86
CA LEU A 343 2.47 4.16 -1.37
C LEU A 343 1.73 2.82 -1.54
N ALA A 344 0.44 2.76 -1.21
CA ALA A 344 -0.37 1.57 -1.40
C ALA A 344 -0.36 1.08 -2.85
N ALA A 345 -0.60 1.96 -3.83
CA ALA A 345 -0.57 1.61 -5.25
C ALA A 345 0.82 1.12 -5.72
N LEU A 346 1.90 1.74 -5.24
CA LEU A 346 3.27 1.30 -5.53
C LEU A 346 3.54 -0.10 -4.96
N LEU A 347 3.22 -0.31 -3.67
CA LEU A 347 3.43 -1.58 -2.99
C LEU A 347 2.55 -2.69 -3.57
N LEU A 348 1.30 -2.41 -3.94
CA LEU A 348 0.43 -3.39 -4.62
C LEU A 348 1.00 -3.82 -5.97
N GLY A 349 1.54 -2.88 -6.74
CA GLY A 349 2.28 -3.21 -7.96
C GLY A 349 3.47 -4.14 -7.67
N ILE A 350 4.35 -3.76 -6.72
CA ILE A 350 5.52 -4.58 -6.34
C ILE A 350 5.10 -5.95 -5.81
N SER A 351 4.03 -6.02 -5.03
CA SER A 351 3.48 -7.25 -4.47
C SER A 351 2.99 -8.18 -5.58
N ALA A 352 2.28 -7.65 -6.59
CA ALA A 352 1.84 -8.43 -7.74
C ALA A 352 3.00 -8.85 -8.66
N GLU A 353 3.98 -7.97 -8.87
CA GLU A 353 5.20 -8.30 -9.61
C GLU A 353 5.95 -9.46 -8.92
N SER A 354 6.12 -9.38 -7.59
CA SER A 354 6.76 -10.42 -6.77
C SER A 354 5.99 -11.75 -6.84
N LEU A 355 4.65 -11.71 -6.73
CA LEU A 355 3.80 -12.89 -6.86
C LEU A 355 4.00 -13.61 -8.19
N ILE A 356 3.96 -12.86 -9.30
CA ILE A 356 4.05 -13.43 -10.65
C ILE A 356 5.44 -14.01 -10.90
N ASP A 357 6.51 -13.26 -10.61
CA ASP A 357 7.88 -13.74 -10.79
C ASP A 357 8.14 -14.98 -9.94
N GLU A 358 7.70 -14.97 -8.67
CA GLU A 358 7.91 -16.10 -7.77
C GLU A 358 7.08 -17.32 -8.16
N LEU A 359 5.86 -17.14 -8.68
CA LEU A 359 5.06 -18.22 -9.22
C LEU A 359 5.76 -18.88 -10.41
N ILE A 360 6.31 -18.10 -11.34
CA ILE A 360 7.05 -18.62 -12.49
C ILE A 360 8.26 -19.43 -12.01
N LEU A 361 9.04 -18.88 -11.09
CA LEU A 361 10.22 -19.54 -10.53
C LEU A 361 9.86 -20.85 -9.82
N HIS A 362 8.81 -20.86 -8.99
CA HIS A 362 8.39 -22.03 -8.25
C HIS A 362 7.84 -23.14 -9.17
N LEU A 363 7.12 -22.77 -10.24
CA LEU A 363 6.67 -23.72 -11.26
C LEU A 363 7.85 -24.34 -12.04
N MET A 364 8.88 -23.54 -12.36
CA MET A 364 10.08 -24.02 -13.03
C MET A 364 10.93 -24.93 -12.12
N TRP A 365 11.03 -24.59 -10.84
CA TRP A 365 11.67 -25.43 -9.84
C TRP A 365 10.96 -26.78 -9.71
N GLU A 366 9.63 -26.79 -9.63
CA GLU A 366 8.85 -28.03 -9.56
C GLU A 366 8.92 -28.86 -10.86
N GLU A 367 9.25 -28.23 -11.99
CA GLU A 367 9.56 -28.90 -13.26
C GLU A 367 10.99 -29.48 -13.33
N GLY A 368 11.80 -29.29 -12.29
CA GLY A 368 13.20 -29.73 -12.28
C GLY A 368 14.11 -28.91 -13.19
N GLN A 369 13.78 -27.65 -13.46
CA GLN A 369 14.65 -26.76 -14.23
C GLN A 369 15.85 -26.30 -13.39
N LEU A 370 17.04 -26.31 -13.98
CA LEU A 370 18.25 -25.82 -13.33
C LEU A 370 18.22 -24.28 -13.19
N PRO A 371 18.67 -23.71 -12.05
CA PRO A 371 18.78 -22.27 -11.85
C PRO A 371 19.49 -21.53 -12.98
N GLU A 372 20.55 -22.11 -13.55
CA GLU A 372 21.37 -21.46 -14.58
C GLU A 372 20.65 -21.38 -15.92
N TYR A 373 19.89 -22.43 -16.28
CA TYR A 373 19.07 -22.41 -17.49
C TYR A 373 17.95 -21.39 -17.36
N VAL A 374 17.27 -21.35 -16.21
CA VAL A 374 16.24 -20.35 -15.96
C VAL A 374 16.83 -18.94 -15.97
N ALA A 375 18.03 -18.72 -15.40
CA ALA A 375 18.69 -17.42 -15.40
C ALA A 375 19.02 -16.95 -16.82
N ARG A 376 19.61 -17.83 -17.65
CA ARG A 376 19.98 -17.54 -19.04
C ARG A 376 18.77 -17.18 -19.89
N ASP A 377 17.67 -17.91 -19.73
CA ASP A 377 16.48 -17.76 -20.56
C ASP A 377 15.47 -16.76 -19.95
N TRP A 378 15.85 -16.06 -18.87
CA TRP A 378 14.99 -15.11 -18.16
C TRP A 378 14.76 -13.83 -18.98
N LEU A 379 13.51 -13.57 -19.36
CA LEU A 379 13.17 -12.39 -20.16
C LEU A 379 13.12 -11.11 -19.30
N GLU A 380 13.55 -9.98 -19.87
CA GLU A 380 13.37 -8.68 -19.24
C GLU A 380 11.94 -8.16 -19.39
N GLY A 381 11.44 -7.49 -18.34
CA GLY A 381 10.06 -7.03 -18.24
C GLY A 381 9.07 -8.13 -17.82
N LEU A 382 8.22 -7.81 -16.84
CA LEU A 382 7.29 -8.79 -16.24
C LEU A 382 6.26 -9.32 -17.23
N ASP A 383 5.65 -8.45 -18.04
CA ASP A 383 4.59 -8.87 -18.98
C ASP A 383 5.13 -9.81 -20.06
N ALA A 384 6.35 -9.58 -20.55
CA ALA A 384 7.01 -10.49 -21.49
C ALA A 384 7.24 -11.88 -20.87
N ARG A 385 7.71 -11.93 -19.62
CA ARG A 385 7.88 -13.18 -18.86
C ARG A 385 6.56 -13.90 -18.64
N ALA A 386 5.56 -13.19 -18.14
CA ALA A 386 4.25 -13.77 -17.84
C ALA A 386 3.61 -14.38 -19.10
N ARG A 387 3.66 -13.66 -20.24
CA ARG A 387 3.20 -14.17 -21.55
C ARG A 387 3.98 -15.39 -22.02
N ALA A 388 5.29 -15.41 -21.83
CA ALA A 388 6.13 -16.51 -22.30
C ALA A 388 5.97 -17.78 -21.45
N PHE A 389 5.90 -17.63 -20.11
CA PHE A 389 6.06 -18.77 -19.20
C PHE A 389 4.76 -19.30 -18.61
N LEU A 390 3.74 -18.46 -18.37
CA LEU A 390 2.53 -18.89 -17.67
C LEU A 390 1.54 -19.68 -18.55
N PRO A 391 1.27 -19.33 -19.82
CA PRO A 391 0.26 -20.03 -20.61
C PRO A 391 0.52 -21.53 -20.78
N ALA A 392 1.79 -21.89 -20.99
CA ALA A 392 2.20 -23.30 -21.12
C ALA A 392 2.07 -24.09 -19.81
N ARG A 393 2.07 -23.41 -18.66
CA ARG A 393 2.06 -24.04 -17.33
C ARG A 393 0.68 -24.04 -16.69
N LEU A 394 -0.09 -22.97 -16.84
CA LEU A 394 -1.41 -22.79 -16.23
C LEU A 394 -2.57 -23.00 -17.22
N LEU A 395 -2.28 -23.37 -18.47
CA LEU A 395 -3.25 -23.72 -19.53
C LEU A 395 -4.30 -22.63 -19.79
N ARG A 396 -3.90 -21.36 -19.70
CA ARG A 396 -4.75 -20.20 -20.00
C ARG A 396 -3.95 -19.12 -20.74
N PRO A 397 -4.55 -18.43 -21.72
CA PRO A 397 -3.89 -17.31 -22.37
C PRO A 397 -3.66 -16.17 -21.37
N TRP A 398 -2.48 -15.56 -21.44
CA TRP A 398 -2.18 -14.33 -20.73
C TRP A 398 -2.71 -13.14 -21.54
N ASP A 399 -3.97 -12.78 -21.30
CA ASP A 399 -4.64 -11.69 -22.01
C ASP A 399 -4.91 -10.49 -21.08
N VAL A 400 -4.04 -9.49 -21.18
CA VAL A 400 -4.12 -8.21 -20.43
C VAL A 400 -5.26 -7.30 -20.90
N LYS A 401 -5.91 -7.61 -22.03
CA LYS A 401 -7.04 -6.81 -22.57
C LYS A 401 -8.39 -7.41 -22.19
N ALA A 402 -8.43 -8.66 -21.74
CA ALA A 402 -9.67 -9.32 -21.36
C ALA A 402 -10.22 -8.75 -20.05
N ARG A 403 -11.54 -8.82 -19.84
CA ARG A 403 -12.20 -8.52 -18.56
C ARG A 403 -12.09 -9.70 -17.59
N ASN A 404 -10.87 -10.11 -17.30
CA ASN A 404 -10.56 -11.20 -16.36
C ASN A 404 -9.51 -10.70 -15.34
N PRO A 405 -9.16 -11.48 -14.31
CA PRO A 405 -8.21 -11.04 -13.28
C PRO A 405 -6.84 -10.59 -13.81
N ILE A 406 -6.39 -11.11 -14.97
CA ILE A 406 -5.14 -10.66 -15.62
C ILE A 406 -5.30 -9.27 -16.22
N GLY A 407 -6.44 -8.99 -16.88
CA GLY A 407 -6.72 -7.66 -17.41
C GLY A 407 -6.98 -6.62 -16.32
N VAL A 408 -7.69 -7.01 -15.24
CA VAL A 408 -7.87 -6.16 -14.05
C VAL A 408 -6.51 -5.83 -13.44
N TRP A 409 -5.64 -6.82 -13.22
CA TRP A 409 -4.26 -6.56 -12.78
C TRP A 409 -3.52 -5.58 -13.71
N ALA A 410 -3.58 -5.78 -15.02
CA ALA A 410 -2.85 -4.94 -15.96
C ALA A 410 -3.33 -3.47 -15.94
N GLN A 411 -4.64 -3.26 -15.87
CA GLN A 411 -5.27 -1.94 -15.94
C GLN A 411 -5.26 -1.22 -14.60
N ASP A 412 -5.65 -1.91 -13.53
CA ASP A 412 -5.90 -1.28 -12.24
C ASP A 412 -4.68 -1.35 -11.32
N VAL A 413 -3.76 -2.30 -11.52
CA VAL A 413 -2.57 -2.45 -10.66
C VAL A 413 -1.32 -1.96 -11.40
N ALA A 414 -0.94 -2.62 -12.50
CA ALA A 414 0.32 -2.35 -13.19
C ALA A 414 0.34 -0.95 -13.83
N ALA A 415 -0.72 -0.55 -14.54
CA ALA A 415 -0.80 0.78 -15.13
C ALA A 415 -0.89 1.89 -14.07
N LEU A 416 -1.62 1.66 -12.97
CA LEU A 416 -1.64 2.63 -11.87
C LEU A 416 -0.25 2.81 -11.26
N ARG A 417 0.43 1.71 -10.90
CA ARG A 417 1.81 1.76 -10.38
C ARG A 417 2.74 2.49 -11.34
N HIS A 418 2.64 2.24 -12.64
CA HIS A 418 3.44 2.94 -13.65
C HIS A 418 3.19 4.45 -13.65
N ARG A 419 1.91 4.89 -13.64
CA ARG A 419 1.54 6.31 -13.53
C ARG A 419 2.09 6.94 -12.24
N VAL A 420 1.99 6.24 -11.11
CA VAL A 420 2.47 6.75 -9.82
C VAL A 420 3.99 6.89 -9.78
N ALA A 421 4.70 5.86 -10.26
CA ALA A 421 6.16 5.80 -10.23
C ALA A 421 6.80 6.79 -11.21
N HIS A 422 6.28 6.86 -12.44
CA HIS A 422 6.94 7.58 -13.53
C HIS A 422 6.29 8.92 -13.89
N ALA A 423 4.98 9.08 -13.70
CA ALA A 423 4.26 10.33 -14.00
C ALA A 423 3.94 11.16 -12.74
N ALA A 424 4.44 10.75 -11.58
CA ALA A 424 4.11 11.34 -10.28
C ALA A 424 2.59 11.46 -10.03
N TYR A 425 1.81 10.57 -10.65
CA TYR A 425 0.36 10.53 -10.51
C TYR A 425 -0.04 10.29 -9.05
N ARG A 426 -1.17 10.88 -8.64
CA ARG A 426 -1.71 10.78 -7.28
C ARG A 426 -3.01 10.01 -7.34
N PRO A 427 -3.01 8.72 -6.97
CA PRO A 427 -4.23 7.94 -6.93
C PRO A 427 -5.19 8.50 -5.88
N ASN A 428 -6.48 8.40 -6.18
CA ASN A 428 -7.51 8.55 -5.16
C ASN A 428 -7.73 7.22 -4.40
N LEU A 429 -8.61 7.25 -3.41
CA LEU A 429 -8.92 6.07 -2.59
C LEU A 429 -9.48 4.91 -3.43
N ASP A 430 -10.38 5.21 -4.38
CA ASP A 430 -11.06 4.21 -5.18
C ASP A 430 -10.09 3.50 -6.13
N GLU A 431 -9.18 4.23 -6.78
CA GLU A 431 -8.14 3.65 -7.62
C GLU A 431 -7.24 2.69 -6.81
N SER A 432 -6.80 3.10 -5.62
CA SER A 432 -5.95 2.24 -4.79
C SER A 432 -6.70 1.05 -4.18
N ARG A 433 -8.00 1.19 -3.87
CA ARG A 433 -8.86 0.06 -3.47
C ARG A 433 -9.09 -0.90 -4.62
N GLN A 434 -9.33 -0.39 -5.82
CA GLN A 434 -9.47 -1.20 -7.02
C GLN A 434 -8.19 -1.97 -7.31
N SER A 435 -7.01 -1.35 -7.15
CA SER A 435 -5.74 -2.08 -7.22
C SER A 435 -5.65 -3.18 -6.17
N PHE A 436 -6.07 -2.91 -4.92
CA PHE A 436 -6.03 -3.89 -3.83
C PHE A 436 -6.90 -5.11 -4.16
N PHE A 437 -8.13 -4.87 -4.63
CA PHE A 437 -9.01 -5.95 -5.10
C PHE A 437 -8.41 -6.68 -6.31
N GLY A 438 -7.84 -5.97 -7.27
CA GLY A 438 -7.20 -6.57 -8.44
C GLY A 438 -6.05 -7.52 -8.09
N VAL A 439 -5.25 -7.21 -7.07
CA VAL A 439 -4.21 -8.14 -6.57
C VAL A 439 -4.83 -9.37 -5.92
N ASN A 440 -5.87 -9.20 -5.09
CA ASN A 440 -6.56 -10.33 -4.46
C ASN A 440 -7.24 -11.25 -5.47
N GLU A 441 -7.89 -10.68 -6.51
CA GLU A 441 -8.47 -11.43 -7.61
C GLU A 441 -7.41 -12.20 -8.40
N LEU A 442 -6.24 -11.60 -8.60
CA LEU A 442 -5.12 -12.26 -9.26
C LEU A 442 -4.60 -13.46 -8.44
N VAL A 443 -4.45 -13.30 -7.12
CA VAL A 443 -4.08 -14.41 -6.22
C VAL A 443 -5.14 -15.51 -6.26
N ALA A 444 -6.42 -15.16 -6.13
CA ALA A 444 -7.52 -16.10 -6.21
C ALA A 444 -7.53 -16.87 -7.54
N PHE A 445 -7.31 -16.16 -8.65
CA PHE A 445 -7.19 -16.76 -9.98
C PHE A 445 -6.05 -17.78 -10.05
N PHE A 446 -4.84 -17.45 -9.57
CA PHE A 446 -3.74 -18.40 -9.57
C PHE A 446 -4.01 -19.62 -8.68
N CYS A 447 -4.59 -19.41 -7.50
CA CYS A 447 -5.00 -20.50 -6.61
C CYS A 447 -6.06 -21.41 -7.28
N ASP A 448 -7.06 -20.85 -7.96
CA ASP A 448 -8.08 -21.62 -8.68
C ASP A 448 -7.48 -22.42 -9.84
N ARG A 449 -6.52 -21.84 -10.56
CA ARG A 449 -5.80 -22.54 -11.63
C ARG A 449 -4.94 -23.66 -11.07
N LEU A 450 -4.15 -23.42 -10.02
CA LEU A 450 -3.32 -24.43 -9.36
C LEU A 450 -4.15 -25.56 -8.74
N ALA A 451 -5.36 -25.25 -8.27
CA ALA A 451 -6.29 -26.22 -7.71
C ALA A 451 -7.02 -27.08 -8.78
N SER A 452 -6.97 -26.68 -10.06
CA SER A 452 -7.61 -27.47 -11.12
C SER A 452 -6.95 -28.86 -11.27
N PRO A 453 -7.72 -29.94 -11.53
CA PRO A 453 -7.17 -31.30 -11.50
C PRO A 453 -5.97 -31.54 -12.42
N GLU A 454 -5.96 -30.94 -13.61
CA GLU A 454 -4.84 -31.09 -14.56
C GLU A 454 -3.56 -30.45 -14.04
N ILE A 455 -3.68 -29.24 -13.48
CA ILE A 455 -2.54 -28.45 -13.00
C ILE A 455 -2.06 -28.97 -11.66
N LEU A 456 -2.96 -29.29 -10.73
CA LEU A 456 -2.62 -29.82 -9.41
C LEU A 456 -1.85 -31.14 -9.49
N LYS A 457 -2.11 -31.97 -10.51
CA LYS A 457 -1.35 -33.19 -10.76
C LYS A 457 0.12 -32.90 -11.09
N LYS A 458 0.38 -31.78 -11.76
CA LYS A 458 1.71 -31.37 -12.24
C LYS A 458 2.44 -30.50 -11.20
N TYR A 459 1.73 -29.63 -10.49
CA TYR A 459 2.32 -28.65 -9.57
C TYR A 459 1.72 -28.70 -8.14
N PRO A 460 1.67 -29.87 -7.49
CA PRO A 460 1.10 -29.98 -6.15
C PRO A 460 1.86 -29.17 -5.08
N ARG A 461 3.19 -29.02 -5.19
CA ARG A 461 3.99 -28.27 -4.21
C ARG A 461 3.75 -26.79 -4.35
N THR A 462 3.73 -26.28 -5.59
CA THR A 462 3.38 -24.87 -5.86
C THR A 462 1.96 -24.54 -5.39
N ALA A 463 1.01 -25.45 -5.61
CA ALA A 463 -0.37 -25.28 -5.14
C ALA A 463 -0.46 -25.22 -3.60
N LEU A 464 0.28 -26.08 -2.89
CA LEU A 464 0.37 -26.04 -1.43
C LEU A 464 1.07 -24.78 -0.92
N ALA A 465 2.15 -24.36 -1.57
CA ALA A 465 2.92 -23.18 -1.18
C ALA A 465 2.09 -21.90 -1.29
N LEU A 466 1.34 -21.72 -2.39
CA LEU A 466 0.56 -20.50 -2.61
C LEU A 466 -0.81 -20.52 -1.91
N ALA A 467 -1.59 -21.59 -2.07
CA ALA A 467 -2.96 -21.64 -1.54
C ALA A 467 -3.04 -22.13 -0.09
N GLY A 468 -2.01 -22.85 0.38
CA GLY A 468 -2.05 -23.55 1.66
C GLY A 468 -3.08 -24.69 1.69
N GLU A 469 -3.05 -25.47 2.75
CA GLU A 469 -4.04 -26.53 2.98
C GLU A 469 -5.47 -25.98 3.04
N THR A 470 -5.68 -24.91 3.81
CA THR A 470 -6.99 -24.26 3.96
C THR A 470 -7.54 -23.77 2.63
N GLY A 471 -6.70 -23.14 1.78
CA GLY A 471 -7.13 -22.65 0.48
C GLY A 471 -7.45 -23.77 -0.52
N LEU A 472 -6.73 -24.90 -0.46
CA LEU A 472 -7.05 -26.09 -1.27
C LEU A 472 -8.31 -26.81 -0.77
N ARG A 473 -8.54 -26.89 0.54
CA ARG A 473 -9.77 -27.45 1.11
C ARG A 473 -11.00 -26.65 0.68
N LYS A 474 -10.94 -25.31 0.77
CA LYS A 474 -12.01 -24.41 0.29
C LYS A 474 -12.35 -24.62 -1.20
N ARG A 475 -11.39 -25.09 -1.99
CA ARG A 475 -11.52 -25.39 -3.43
C ARG A 475 -11.84 -26.86 -3.73
N ASN A 476 -12.06 -27.70 -2.71
CA ASN A 476 -12.22 -29.15 -2.85
C ASN A 476 -11.04 -29.84 -3.58
N ALA A 477 -9.84 -29.26 -3.47
CA ALA A 477 -8.62 -29.70 -4.16
C ALA A 477 -7.61 -30.37 -3.22
N TYR A 478 -7.84 -30.38 -1.90
CA TYR A 478 -6.99 -31.06 -0.92
C TYR A 478 -7.21 -32.58 -0.92
N THR A 479 -6.74 -33.23 -1.98
CA THR A 479 -6.91 -34.67 -2.22
C THR A 479 -5.98 -35.52 -1.33
N ASN A 480 -6.27 -36.82 -1.22
CA ASN A 480 -5.38 -37.78 -0.53
C ASN A 480 -3.96 -37.79 -1.11
N ARG A 481 -3.80 -37.54 -2.42
CA ARG A 481 -2.47 -37.43 -3.04
C ARG A 481 -1.68 -36.24 -2.48
N VAL A 482 -2.31 -35.07 -2.38
CA VAL A 482 -1.68 -33.85 -1.84
C VAL A 482 -1.32 -34.05 -0.37
N ARG A 483 -2.23 -34.67 0.40
CA ARG A 483 -1.97 -35.03 1.80
C ARG A 483 -0.81 -36.02 1.94
N ASN A 484 -0.78 -37.06 1.12
CA ASN A 484 0.31 -38.05 1.15
C ASN A 484 1.65 -37.39 0.80
N LEU A 485 1.66 -36.48 -0.18
CA LEU A 485 2.84 -35.72 -0.56
C LEU A 485 3.38 -34.87 0.59
N GLN A 486 2.51 -34.19 1.34
CA GLN A 486 2.91 -33.38 2.50
C GLN A 486 3.46 -34.22 3.68
N ASN A 487 3.04 -35.49 3.78
CA ASN A 487 3.45 -36.42 4.84
C ASN A 487 4.56 -37.39 4.42
N ASP A 488 5.05 -37.29 3.19
CA ASP A 488 6.07 -38.19 2.67
C ASP A 488 7.45 -37.79 3.22
N ALA A 489 8.02 -38.64 4.08
CA ALA A 489 9.32 -38.39 4.69
C ALA A 489 10.49 -38.44 3.69
N SER A 490 10.26 -38.93 2.47
CA SER A 490 11.26 -38.91 1.39
C SER A 490 11.29 -37.59 0.62
N GLU A 491 10.30 -36.72 0.80
CA GLU A 491 10.29 -35.40 0.18
C GLU A 491 11.37 -34.49 0.77
N VAL A 492 11.96 -33.67 -0.09
CA VAL A 492 12.90 -32.63 0.35
C VAL A 492 12.17 -31.57 1.17
N ALA A 493 12.89 -30.86 2.03
CA ALA A 493 12.34 -29.71 2.73
C ALA A 493 12.08 -28.58 1.70
N TRP A 494 10.84 -28.51 1.18
CA TRP A 494 10.52 -27.73 -0.03
C TRP A 494 10.90 -26.26 0.08
N THR A 495 10.59 -25.65 1.23
CA THR A 495 10.85 -24.23 1.51
C THR A 495 12.34 -23.93 1.40
N GLU A 496 13.17 -24.67 2.14
CA GLU A 496 14.62 -24.51 2.18
C GLU A 496 15.26 -24.84 0.84
N THR A 497 14.78 -25.88 0.16
CA THR A 497 15.31 -26.32 -1.13
C THR A 497 15.01 -25.29 -2.22
N PHE A 498 13.77 -24.80 -2.29
CA PHE A 498 13.40 -23.72 -3.21
C PHE A 498 14.13 -22.41 -2.91
N GLN A 499 14.32 -22.06 -1.62
CA GLN A 499 15.08 -20.88 -1.24
C GLN A 499 16.51 -20.95 -1.78
N ARG A 500 17.21 -22.08 -1.60
CA ARG A 500 18.56 -22.27 -2.15
C ARG A 500 18.58 -22.21 -3.67
N TRP A 501 17.60 -22.82 -4.33
CA TRP A 501 17.41 -22.75 -5.78
C TRP A 501 17.25 -21.29 -6.26
N ARG A 502 16.39 -20.53 -5.60
CA ARG A 502 16.11 -19.11 -5.90
C ARG A 502 17.36 -18.26 -5.71
N GLU A 503 18.14 -18.50 -4.65
CA GLU A 503 19.39 -17.79 -4.41
C GLU A 503 20.47 -18.15 -5.45
N SER A 504 20.58 -19.41 -5.86
CA SER A 504 21.47 -19.83 -6.96
C SER A 504 21.09 -19.16 -8.28
N TRP A 505 19.80 -19.09 -8.59
CA TRP A 505 19.28 -18.37 -9.75
C TRP A 505 19.63 -16.88 -9.69
N ARG A 506 19.42 -16.21 -8.54
CA ARG A 506 19.77 -14.79 -8.34
C ARG A 506 21.26 -14.54 -8.56
N ARG A 507 22.13 -15.39 -8.01
CA ARG A 507 23.58 -15.29 -8.18
C ARG A 507 23.99 -15.45 -9.64
N THR A 508 23.44 -16.46 -10.32
CA THR A 508 23.73 -16.70 -11.74
C THR A 508 23.27 -15.54 -12.62
N ARG A 509 22.07 -14.99 -12.37
CA ARG A 509 21.57 -13.83 -13.09
C ARG A 509 22.43 -12.57 -12.85
N ARG A 510 22.91 -12.37 -11.62
CA ARG A 510 23.85 -11.30 -11.29
C ARG A 510 25.17 -11.47 -12.05
N ASP A 511 25.69 -12.67 -12.18
CA ASP A 511 26.92 -12.92 -12.94
C ASP A 511 26.76 -12.61 -14.43
N GLN A 512 25.56 -12.86 -15.00
CA GLN A 512 25.25 -12.54 -16.40
C GLN A 512 25.05 -11.04 -16.67
N THR A 513 24.54 -10.30 -15.69
CA THR A 513 24.15 -8.88 -15.88
C THR A 513 25.15 -7.88 -15.29
N ALA A 514 25.98 -8.33 -14.35
CA ALA A 514 26.93 -7.50 -13.63
C ALA A 514 28.35 -8.11 -13.71
N ARG A 515 29.04 -8.21 -12.57
CA ARG A 515 30.39 -8.76 -12.50
C ARG A 515 30.34 -10.23 -12.10
N VAL A 516 30.89 -11.08 -12.96
CA VAL A 516 31.10 -12.51 -12.70
C VAL A 516 31.86 -12.68 -11.37
N ARG A 517 31.34 -13.53 -10.48
CA ARG A 517 32.03 -13.94 -9.25
C ARG A 517 33.38 -14.56 -9.57
N VAL A 518 34.40 -14.21 -8.78
CA VAL A 518 35.75 -14.77 -8.90
C VAL A 518 36.01 -15.63 -7.66
N PRO A 519 36.26 -16.93 -7.81
CA PRO A 519 36.49 -17.81 -6.68
C PRO A 519 37.82 -17.46 -5.98
N ASP A 520 37.82 -17.45 -4.65
CA ASP A 520 39.03 -17.43 -3.84
C ASP A 520 39.56 -18.85 -3.68
N ASP A 521 40.37 -19.27 -4.65
CA ASP A 521 41.01 -20.57 -4.62
C ASP A 521 41.74 -20.79 -3.29
N ARG A 522 42.50 -19.81 -2.78
CA ARG A 522 43.32 -19.97 -1.57
C ARG A 522 42.47 -20.16 -0.31
N GLY A 523 41.31 -19.51 -0.24
CA GLY A 523 40.34 -19.64 0.85
C GLY A 523 39.41 -20.85 0.73
N ALA A 524 39.39 -21.53 -0.43
CA ALA A 524 38.48 -22.63 -0.69
C ALA A 524 38.81 -23.89 0.12
N TRP A 525 37.77 -24.54 0.63
CA TRP A 525 37.87 -25.74 1.45
C TRP A 525 38.01 -26.97 0.55
N LEU A 526 38.87 -27.93 0.93
CA LEU A 526 38.89 -29.24 0.28
C LEU A 526 37.83 -30.14 0.93
N ILE A 527 36.94 -30.70 0.11
CA ILE A 527 35.84 -31.57 0.54
C ILE A 527 35.96 -32.90 -0.21
N ALA A 528 35.89 -33.99 0.53
CA ALA A 528 35.75 -35.33 -0.02
C ALA A 528 34.25 -35.68 -0.10
N VAL A 529 33.76 -36.05 -1.27
CA VAL A 529 32.34 -36.34 -1.53
C VAL A 529 32.19 -37.79 -1.99
N ARG A 530 31.50 -38.60 -1.19
CA ARG A 530 31.26 -40.03 -1.44
C ARG A 530 29.82 -40.26 -1.86
N HIS A 531 29.62 -40.69 -3.10
CA HIS A 531 28.30 -41.03 -3.62
C HIS A 531 27.87 -42.45 -3.22
N PRO A 532 26.54 -42.74 -3.25
CA PRO A 532 26.00 -44.06 -2.93
C PRO A 532 26.48 -45.20 -3.84
N ASP A 533 26.84 -44.89 -5.09
CA ASP A 533 27.38 -45.84 -6.07
C ASP A 533 28.85 -46.20 -5.81
N GLY A 534 29.46 -45.59 -4.80
CA GLY A 534 30.86 -45.80 -4.47
C GLY A 534 31.82 -44.94 -5.28
N LEU A 535 31.37 -43.88 -5.95
CA LEU A 535 32.24 -42.84 -6.49
C LEU A 535 32.76 -41.93 -5.36
N LEU A 536 34.05 -41.61 -5.41
CA LEU A 536 34.67 -40.61 -4.53
C LEU A 536 35.16 -39.43 -5.38
N LEU A 537 34.63 -38.25 -5.11
CA LEU A 537 35.04 -36.98 -5.72
C LEU A 537 35.78 -36.11 -4.71
N TRP A 538 36.74 -35.34 -5.21
CA TRP A 538 37.43 -34.31 -4.45
C TRP A 538 37.05 -32.95 -4.99
N VAL A 539 36.59 -32.08 -4.11
CA VAL A 539 35.97 -30.81 -4.48
C VAL A 539 36.65 -29.69 -3.71
N ARG A 540 37.02 -28.61 -4.39
CA ARG A 540 37.31 -27.34 -3.71
C ARG A 540 36.03 -26.51 -3.69
N HIS A 541 35.69 -26.01 -2.50
CA HIS A 541 34.46 -25.26 -2.27
C HIS A 541 34.79 -23.89 -1.69
N ASP A 542 34.53 -22.84 -2.47
CA ASP A 542 34.53 -21.46 -2.01
C ASP A 542 33.12 -21.10 -1.52
N ARG A 543 32.93 -21.25 -0.21
CA ARG A 543 31.67 -20.95 0.46
C ARG A 543 31.28 -19.47 0.37
N SER A 544 32.25 -18.56 0.24
CA SER A 544 31.97 -17.12 0.16
C SER A 544 31.34 -16.73 -1.17
N GLN A 545 31.72 -17.43 -2.24
CA GLN A 545 31.21 -17.21 -3.59
C GLN A 545 30.13 -18.21 -4.00
N HIS A 546 29.86 -19.25 -3.21
CA HIS A 546 28.97 -20.37 -3.58
C HIS A 546 29.40 -21.07 -4.87
N LEU A 547 30.72 -21.29 -4.99
CA LEU A 547 31.32 -21.95 -6.14
C LEU A 547 32.08 -23.18 -5.70
N ALA A 548 32.04 -24.22 -6.52
CA ALA A 548 32.80 -25.44 -6.34
C ALA A 548 33.46 -25.91 -7.64
N ILE A 549 34.54 -26.66 -7.51
CA ILE A 549 35.29 -27.24 -8.63
C ILE A 549 35.81 -28.63 -8.25
N GLU A 550 35.71 -29.58 -9.17
CA GLU A 550 36.37 -30.89 -9.01
C GLU A 550 37.89 -30.74 -9.14
N VAL A 551 38.63 -31.41 -8.26
CA VAL A 551 40.09 -31.39 -8.25
C VAL A 551 40.68 -32.80 -8.16
N ASP A 552 41.91 -32.95 -8.63
CA ASP A 552 42.74 -34.12 -8.36
C ASP A 552 43.56 -33.90 -7.09
N VAL A 553 43.47 -34.88 -6.20
CA VAL A 553 44.23 -34.93 -4.94
C VAL A 553 45.09 -36.19 -4.96
N GLU A 554 46.40 -36.01 -4.79
CA GLU A 554 47.32 -37.14 -4.63
C GLU A 554 47.06 -37.76 -3.26
N THR A 555 46.79 -39.09 -3.21
CA THR A 555 46.43 -39.77 -1.96
C THR A 555 47.53 -39.72 -0.90
N GLY A 556 48.79 -39.53 -1.31
CA GLY A 556 49.93 -39.34 -0.40
C GLY A 556 49.88 -38.04 0.41
N ASP A 557 49.10 -37.05 -0.02
CA ASP A 557 48.92 -35.77 0.68
C ASP A 557 47.84 -35.82 1.76
N LEU A 558 47.12 -36.93 1.87
CA LEU A 558 46.04 -37.13 2.83
C LEU A 558 46.55 -37.76 4.13
N PRO A 559 45.91 -37.48 5.29
CA PRO A 559 46.22 -38.20 6.53
C PRO A 559 46.05 -39.72 6.34
N ALA A 560 46.97 -40.50 6.91
CA ALA A 560 46.92 -41.96 6.82
C ALA A 560 45.57 -42.52 7.31
N GLY A 561 44.98 -43.43 6.52
CA GLY A 561 43.68 -44.04 6.78
C GLY A 561 42.47 -43.10 6.63
N PHE A 562 42.64 -41.89 6.09
CA PHE A 562 41.52 -40.96 5.90
C PHE A 562 40.45 -41.54 4.96
N VAL A 563 40.86 -42.10 3.83
CA VAL A 563 39.94 -42.68 2.84
C VAL A 563 39.17 -43.86 3.44
N ASP A 564 39.82 -44.74 4.20
CA ASP A 564 39.16 -45.85 4.89
C ASP A 564 38.14 -45.36 5.93
N ARG A 565 38.47 -44.30 6.69
CA ARG A 565 37.51 -43.67 7.61
C ARG A 565 36.33 -43.05 6.89
N LEU A 566 36.56 -42.40 5.75
CA LEU A 566 35.49 -41.84 4.91
C LEU A 566 34.56 -42.93 4.40
N HIS A 567 35.10 -44.06 3.94
CA HIS A 567 34.30 -45.22 3.56
C HIS A 567 33.48 -45.74 4.75
N GLY A 568 34.10 -45.91 5.93
CA GLY A 568 33.38 -46.34 7.13
C GLY A 568 32.25 -45.39 7.53
N ILE A 569 32.46 -44.06 7.45
CA ILE A 569 31.42 -43.07 7.73
C ILE A 569 30.29 -43.15 6.70
N ALA A 570 30.63 -43.25 5.41
CA ALA A 570 29.65 -43.33 4.33
C ALA A 570 28.82 -44.61 4.42
N ASP A 571 29.47 -45.75 4.67
CA ASP A 571 28.80 -47.04 4.82
C ASP A 571 27.84 -47.02 6.02
N VAL A 572 28.24 -46.46 7.16
CA VAL A 572 27.35 -46.29 8.31
C VAL A 572 26.15 -45.40 7.96
N ALA A 573 26.37 -44.28 7.27
CA ALA A 573 25.31 -43.36 6.87
C ALA A 573 24.32 -44.00 5.88
N HIS A 574 24.81 -44.74 4.88
CA HIS A 574 24.00 -45.41 3.88
C HIS A 574 23.23 -46.60 4.47
N HIS A 575 23.86 -47.42 5.31
CA HIS A 575 23.22 -48.60 5.89
C HIS A 575 22.25 -48.26 7.03
N SER A 576 22.62 -47.32 7.91
CA SER A 576 21.86 -47.12 9.16
C SER A 576 20.63 -46.24 8.98
N HIS A 577 20.59 -45.39 7.95
CA HIS A 577 19.52 -44.40 7.79
C HIS A 577 18.78 -44.55 6.45
N GLY A 578 19.17 -45.55 5.64
CA GLY A 578 18.58 -45.77 4.31
C GLY A 578 18.84 -44.61 3.34
N TYR A 579 19.83 -43.75 3.62
CA TYR A 579 20.10 -42.59 2.79
C TYR A 579 20.69 -43.01 1.44
N THR A 580 20.07 -42.54 0.37
CA THR A 580 20.58 -42.58 -1.00
C THR A 580 21.31 -41.29 -1.38
N LEU A 581 21.72 -40.49 -0.40
CA LEU A 581 22.37 -39.19 -0.62
C LEU A 581 23.89 -39.30 -0.51
N PRO A 582 24.66 -38.49 -1.25
CA PRO A 582 26.10 -38.46 -1.12
C PRO A 582 26.53 -37.84 0.23
N VAL A 583 27.63 -38.34 0.81
CA VAL A 583 28.21 -37.87 2.07
C VAL A 583 29.40 -36.95 1.76
N SER A 584 29.50 -35.82 2.44
CA SER A 584 30.63 -34.89 2.28
C SER A 584 31.38 -34.68 3.59
N ILE A 585 32.72 -34.65 3.53
CA ILE A 585 33.60 -34.41 4.68
C ILE A 585 34.63 -33.36 4.28
N ALA A 586 34.69 -32.27 5.05
CA ALA A 586 35.75 -31.28 4.92
C ALA A 586 37.09 -31.88 5.38
N VAL A 587 38.13 -31.67 4.58
CA VAL A 587 39.46 -32.22 4.80
C VAL A 587 40.42 -31.08 5.10
N GLU A 588 41.08 -31.16 6.25
CA GLU A 588 42.18 -30.25 6.57
C GLU A 588 43.36 -30.57 5.65
N HIS A 589 43.47 -29.82 4.55
CA HIS A 589 44.50 -30.03 3.56
C HIS A 589 45.74 -29.20 3.92
N ARG A 590 46.79 -29.87 4.41
CA ARG A 590 48.08 -29.25 4.77
C ARG A 590 49.15 -29.39 3.68
N ALA A 591 48.78 -29.83 2.47
CA ALA A 591 49.75 -30.11 1.43
C ALA A 591 50.45 -28.84 0.94
N ARG A 592 51.69 -29.02 0.46
CA ARG A 592 52.51 -27.94 -0.11
C ARG A 592 52.06 -27.53 -1.50
N THR A 593 51.32 -28.38 -2.18
CA THR A 593 50.85 -28.19 -3.56
C THR A 593 49.33 -28.11 -3.60
N SER A 594 48.80 -27.06 -4.23
CA SER A 594 47.36 -26.91 -4.41
C SER A 594 46.83 -28.04 -5.31
N PRO A 595 45.67 -28.65 -4.97
CA PRO A 595 45.02 -29.65 -5.81
C PRO A 595 44.82 -29.15 -7.24
N ARG A 596 45.00 -30.02 -8.24
CA ARG A 596 44.90 -29.63 -9.65
C ARG A 596 43.43 -29.57 -10.05
N PRO A 597 42.92 -28.45 -10.58
CA PRO A 597 41.54 -28.37 -11.06
C PRO A 597 41.32 -29.30 -12.26
N LYS A 598 40.22 -30.05 -12.25
CA LYS A 598 39.77 -30.91 -13.36
C LYS A 598 38.76 -30.24 -14.28
N ALA A 599 38.02 -29.27 -13.75
CA ALA A 599 36.90 -28.62 -14.42
C ALA A 599 36.96 -27.09 -14.29
N ILE A 600 35.85 -26.41 -14.57
CA ILE A 600 35.65 -24.99 -14.25
C ILE A 600 34.92 -24.88 -12.91
N TRP A 601 34.99 -23.71 -12.28
CA TRP A 601 34.17 -23.41 -11.11
C TRP A 601 32.70 -23.27 -11.53
N VAL A 602 31.82 -23.98 -10.83
CA VAL A 602 30.37 -23.99 -11.04
C VAL A 602 29.65 -23.73 -9.70
N GLU A 603 28.32 -23.61 -9.70
CA GLU A 603 27.55 -23.50 -8.45
C GLU A 603 27.84 -24.66 -7.49
N ASP A 604 27.95 -24.36 -6.20
CA ASP A 604 28.35 -25.31 -5.16
C ASP A 604 27.48 -26.59 -5.12
N TYR A 605 26.18 -26.46 -5.38
CA TYR A 605 25.22 -27.57 -5.36
C TYR A 605 25.48 -28.67 -6.40
N HIS A 606 26.25 -28.42 -7.47
CA HIS A 606 26.63 -29.47 -8.44
C HIS A 606 27.62 -30.49 -7.86
N HIS A 607 28.34 -30.11 -6.81
CA HIS A 607 29.42 -30.92 -6.26
C HIS A 607 29.29 -31.14 -4.75
N VAL A 608 28.56 -30.29 -4.03
CA VAL A 608 28.42 -30.33 -2.57
C VAL A 608 27.00 -30.82 -2.20
N PRO A 609 26.84 -32.01 -1.61
CA PRO A 609 25.52 -32.63 -1.42
C PRO A 609 24.57 -31.84 -0.49
N LEU A 610 25.10 -31.14 0.50
CA LEU A 610 24.28 -30.40 1.49
C LEU A 610 23.75 -29.06 0.97
N THR A 611 24.17 -28.64 -0.22
CA THR A 611 23.71 -27.40 -0.87
C THR A 611 22.67 -27.68 -1.96
N GLY A 612 22.10 -28.89 -2.00
CA GLY A 612 21.09 -29.28 -2.98
C GLY A 612 19.93 -28.28 -3.10
N VAL A 613 19.49 -28.08 -4.34
CA VAL A 613 18.50 -27.09 -4.79
C VAL A 613 17.36 -27.73 -5.60
N MET A 614 17.51 -28.98 -6.05
CA MET A 614 16.54 -29.60 -6.95
C MET A 614 15.43 -30.34 -6.21
N VAL A 615 14.18 -30.16 -6.65
CA VAL A 615 13.01 -30.80 -6.05
C VAL A 615 13.05 -32.34 -6.13
N ASP A 616 13.69 -32.88 -7.17
CA ASP A 616 13.77 -34.31 -7.49
C ASP A 616 15.10 -34.95 -7.09
N GLY A 617 15.99 -34.19 -6.42
CA GLY A 617 17.33 -34.62 -6.05
C GLY A 617 18.24 -34.92 -7.26
N SER A 618 17.93 -34.40 -8.45
CA SER A 618 18.75 -34.62 -9.66
C SER A 618 20.16 -34.04 -9.55
N ASP A 619 20.37 -33.03 -8.71
CA ASP A 619 21.66 -32.47 -8.31
C ASP A 619 22.56 -33.44 -7.52
N HIS A 620 21.99 -34.51 -6.95
CA HIS A 620 22.77 -35.56 -6.29
C HIS A 620 23.26 -36.64 -7.25
N ARG A 621 22.75 -36.65 -8.48
CA ARG A 621 23.24 -37.55 -9.54
C ARG A 621 24.52 -36.93 -10.12
N HIS A 622 25.50 -37.78 -10.40
CA HIS A 622 26.84 -37.45 -10.91
C HIS A 622 26.82 -36.20 -11.82
N PRO A 623 27.75 -35.23 -11.66
CA PRO A 623 27.68 -33.92 -12.30
C PRO A 623 27.20 -34.01 -13.74
N VAL A 624 26.03 -33.43 -13.98
CA VAL A 624 25.48 -33.27 -15.32
C VAL A 624 26.50 -32.47 -16.11
N ASP A 625 26.93 -32.99 -17.26
CA ASP A 625 27.76 -32.22 -18.19
C ASP A 625 26.90 -31.03 -18.64
N ILE A 626 27.10 -29.87 -18.01
CA ILE A 626 26.18 -28.73 -18.11
C ILE A 626 26.22 -28.11 -19.52
N GLY A 627 27.08 -28.61 -20.42
CA GLY A 627 27.19 -28.14 -21.80
C GLY A 627 27.50 -26.65 -21.91
N ILE A 628 27.91 -26.01 -20.81
CA ILE A 628 28.33 -24.62 -20.78
C ILE A 628 29.70 -24.60 -21.44
N ALA A 629 29.70 -24.37 -22.75
CA ALA A 629 30.93 -24.11 -23.48
C ALA A 629 31.70 -22.99 -22.75
N PRO A 630 33.00 -23.16 -22.47
CA PRO A 630 33.78 -22.17 -21.75
C PRO A 630 33.90 -20.91 -22.61
N THR A 631 32.99 -19.96 -22.43
CA THR A 631 33.11 -18.60 -22.97
C THR A 631 33.89 -17.76 -21.99
N LEU A 632 35.18 -18.06 -21.84
CA LEU A 632 36.15 -17.19 -21.18
C LEU A 632 37.41 -17.16 -22.04
N SER A 633 37.53 -16.11 -22.85
CA SER A 633 38.77 -15.60 -23.43
C SER A 633 39.17 -14.33 -22.71
#